data_AF-G1X2N5-F1
#
_entry.id   AF-G1X2N5-F1
#
_cell.length_a   1.000
_cell.length_b   1.000
_cell.length_c   1.000
_cell.angle_alpha   90.00
_cell.angle_beta   90.00
_cell.angle_gamma   90.00
#
_symmetry.space_group_name_H-M   'P 1'
#
loop_
_entity.id
_entity.type
_entity.pdbx_description
1 polymer ?
#
loop_
_entity_poly.entity_id
_entity_poly.type
_entity_poly.pdbx_seq_one_letter_code
_entity_poly.pdbx_strand_id
1 'polypeptide(L)'
;MPSFQATVLSHDDPQPKLDHASNLILIDNYDSFTYNVSQYLVLEGATVQVVRNDQITLDDLINRNPTQLVISPGPGHPLTDSGVSSEAIKHFTGKIPILGVCMGQQCMYTTFGGTVASANEILHGKTSDILHDRIGVYKDVDQSIPVTRYHSLAGTYETLPSCLEVTSWTGDRGVIMGVRHKEFVVEGVQYHPESILTLAGRQLFRNFLKWKGGKWSDNDPTLIGDVGHSIAYQEWRRTHQTAISAKPSEPSILDKIYADRKRKVAIQKQIPGQRPEDLLQISEMQLAPPLIDFPQRLRNSPYPLALLAEVKRASPSKGIIDINTNAAVQARRYALSGAAAISVLTEPEWFKGSLEDMRNARAAVDGLTNRPAILRKEFIFDEYQILEARLAGADTVLLIVKMLSDDLLERLYKYSLSLSMEPLVEVSSAEEMTKALKLNAKVIGVNNRDLHSFNVDLGTTSSLVSMVPKDTILIALSGISERKDVERYERDGAHAVLVGESLMRAGEKPKPFIEKLMSSGSSGAPEIPQKKLLVKICGTRTTEAAKIAAEHGADLVGVILVEGSKRCIDLATASQISETLRITEKGGASSTAQEVDSGETITEDFFKHHLRNTLSHPRRTLLVGVFQNQPLSYILQAIRIASLDVVQLHGQEPIEWAKLIPVPVVHVFKPGEAGLGTRGYHVAPLLDAGSGGSGSSLDISEVQATLDSGVPAMLAGGLSPDNVKDLINRLGGLESNLGGVDVSSGVETNGEKDPEKIKRFIAEARSDLSLLGSC
;
A
#
# COMPACT_ATOMS: atom_id res chain seq x y z
N MET A 1 14.64 -59.62 -42.55
CA MET A 1 13.97 -58.34 -42.23
C MET A 1 13.56 -57.70 -43.55
N PRO A 2 12.27 -57.56 -43.86
CA PRO A 2 11.84 -56.71 -44.97
C PRO A 2 11.68 -55.27 -44.48
N SER A 3 12.29 -54.35 -45.23
CA SER A 3 12.24 -52.90 -45.08
C SER A 3 10.84 -52.35 -45.35
N PHE A 4 10.26 -51.64 -44.40
CA PHE A 4 9.21 -50.67 -44.66
C PHE A 4 9.84 -49.27 -44.64
N GLN A 5 10.05 -48.70 -45.83
CA GLN A 5 10.21 -47.26 -45.99
C GLN A 5 8.83 -46.63 -45.73
N ALA A 6 8.63 -46.08 -44.54
CA ALA A 6 7.59 -45.09 -44.31
C ALA A 6 8.18 -43.72 -44.62
N THR A 7 7.72 -43.11 -45.72
CA THR A 7 7.96 -41.70 -46.01
C THR A 7 7.31 -40.89 -44.88
N VAL A 8 8.13 -40.33 -43.99
CA VAL A 8 7.68 -39.39 -42.96
C VAL A 8 7.35 -38.09 -43.67
N LEU A 9 6.07 -37.85 -43.97
CA LEU A 9 5.57 -36.51 -44.24
C LEU A 9 5.75 -35.71 -42.95
N SER A 10 6.46 -34.61 -43.02
CA SER A 10 6.58 -33.69 -41.89
C SER A 10 5.20 -33.10 -41.58
N HIS A 11 4.96 -32.69 -40.33
CA HIS A 11 3.70 -32.00 -39.94
C HIS A 11 3.45 -30.68 -40.70
N ASP A 12 4.37 -30.28 -41.59
CA ASP A 12 4.39 -29.02 -42.32
C ASP A 12 4.11 -29.18 -43.84
N ASP A 13 3.97 -30.40 -44.35
CA ASP A 13 3.76 -30.61 -45.79
C ASP A 13 2.31 -30.26 -46.22
N PRO A 14 2.11 -29.59 -47.38
CA PRO A 14 0.79 -29.34 -47.95
C PRO A 14 0.07 -30.64 -48.30
N GLN A 15 -1.22 -30.71 -47.98
CA GLN A 15 -2.08 -31.83 -48.37
C GLN A 15 -2.55 -31.70 -49.83
N PRO A 16 -2.88 -32.82 -50.50
CA PRO A 16 -3.49 -32.79 -51.83
C PRO A 16 -4.78 -31.96 -51.84
N LYS A 17 -5.08 -31.34 -52.99
CA LYS A 17 -6.33 -30.58 -53.14
C LYS A 17 -7.54 -31.48 -52.93
N LEU A 18 -8.55 -30.95 -52.24
CA LEU A 18 -9.81 -31.63 -51.96
C LEU A 18 -10.89 -31.16 -52.93
N ASP A 19 -11.47 -32.09 -53.71
CA ASP A 19 -12.48 -31.78 -54.72
C ASP A 19 -13.73 -31.09 -54.13
N HIS A 20 -14.12 -31.48 -52.92
CA HIS A 20 -15.28 -30.91 -52.22
C HIS A 20 -14.96 -29.56 -51.57
N ALA A 21 -13.70 -29.16 -51.42
CA ALA A 21 -13.27 -27.85 -50.94
C ALA A 21 -12.63 -26.98 -52.04
N SER A 22 -13.22 -27.04 -53.23
CA SER A 22 -12.71 -26.41 -54.45
C SER A 22 -13.05 -24.93 -54.58
N ASN A 23 -13.95 -24.39 -53.75
CA ASN A 23 -14.30 -22.97 -53.74
C ASN A 23 -14.76 -22.51 -52.33
N LEU A 24 -13.82 -22.48 -51.39
CA LEU A 24 -14.07 -22.01 -50.03
C LEU A 24 -14.04 -20.47 -50.01
N ILE A 25 -15.10 -19.84 -49.48
CA ILE A 25 -15.10 -18.40 -49.23
C ILE A 25 -14.76 -18.13 -47.76
N LEU A 26 -13.73 -17.32 -47.53
CA LEU A 26 -13.34 -16.78 -46.23
C LEU A 26 -13.78 -15.31 -46.16
N ILE A 27 -14.76 -15.00 -45.31
CA ILE A 27 -15.18 -13.63 -45.04
C ILE A 27 -14.23 -13.03 -44.00
N ASP A 28 -13.47 -12.03 -44.43
CA ASP A 28 -12.51 -11.26 -43.63
C ASP A 28 -13.23 -10.15 -42.86
N ASN A 29 -13.26 -10.29 -41.53
CA ASN A 29 -13.76 -9.28 -40.59
C ASN A 29 -12.63 -8.35 -40.09
N TYR A 30 -11.60 -8.11 -40.91
CA TYR A 30 -10.49 -7.18 -40.62
C TYR A 30 -9.56 -7.60 -39.46
N ASP A 31 -9.36 -8.91 -39.28
CA ASP A 31 -8.37 -9.40 -38.34
C ASP A 31 -6.96 -9.47 -38.95
N SER A 32 -5.94 -9.20 -38.12
CA SER A 32 -4.55 -9.26 -38.56
C SER A 32 -4.08 -10.69 -38.91
N PHE A 33 -4.82 -11.72 -38.50
CA PHE A 33 -4.51 -13.14 -38.71
C PHE A 33 -5.41 -13.84 -39.73
N THR A 34 -6.31 -13.14 -40.44
CA THR A 34 -7.19 -13.75 -41.46
C THR A 34 -6.40 -14.54 -42.52
N TYR A 35 -5.23 -14.05 -42.93
CA TYR A 35 -4.40 -14.74 -43.91
C TYR A 35 -3.71 -16.00 -43.36
N ASN A 36 -3.54 -16.12 -42.04
CA ASN A 36 -3.06 -17.37 -41.43
C ASN A 36 -4.14 -18.45 -41.50
N VAL A 37 -5.42 -18.08 -41.28
CA VAL A 37 -6.56 -18.97 -41.51
C VAL A 37 -6.59 -19.44 -42.98
N SER A 38 -6.48 -18.49 -43.92
CA SER A 38 -6.42 -18.79 -45.36
C SER A 38 -5.26 -19.74 -45.70
N GLN A 39 -4.07 -19.47 -45.17
CA GLN A 39 -2.88 -20.30 -45.38
C GLN A 39 -3.09 -21.72 -44.86
N TYR A 40 -3.62 -21.89 -43.64
CA TYR A 40 -3.85 -23.23 -43.08
C TYR A 40 -4.88 -24.00 -43.89
N LEU A 41 -5.97 -23.36 -44.34
CA LEU A 41 -6.96 -23.97 -45.21
C LEU A 41 -6.37 -24.41 -46.56
N VAL A 42 -5.51 -23.58 -47.17
CA VAL A 42 -4.80 -23.93 -48.42
C VAL A 42 -3.83 -25.09 -48.21
N LEU A 43 -3.08 -25.09 -47.10
CA LEU A 43 -2.17 -26.18 -46.75
C LEU A 43 -2.91 -27.49 -46.45
N GLU A 44 -4.18 -27.44 -46.08
CA GLU A 44 -5.05 -28.62 -45.91
C GLU A 44 -5.85 -28.99 -47.16
N GLY A 45 -5.56 -28.38 -48.31
CA GLY A 45 -6.06 -28.78 -49.63
C GLY A 45 -7.26 -27.99 -50.14
N ALA A 46 -7.69 -26.92 -49.47
CA ALA A 46 -8.77 -26.05 -49.96
C ALA A 46 -8.29 -25.05 -51.02
N THR A 47 -9.20 -24.63 -51.91
CA THR A 47 -9.01 -23.43 -52.74
C THR A 47 -9.82 -22.29 -52.12
N VAL A 48 -9.11 -21.29 -51.58
CA VAL A 48 -9.70 -20.22 -50.74
C VAL A 48 -9.81 -18.89 -51.49
N GLN A 49 -10.98 -18.26 -51.42
CA GLN A 49 -11.21 -16.87 -51.82
C GLN A 49 -11.47 -16.02 -50.57
N VAL A 50 -10.63 -15.03 -50.32
CA VAL A 50 -10.82 -14.07 -49.21
C VAL A 50 -11.61 -12.86 -49.71
N VAL A 51 -12.69 -12.51 -49.02
CA VAL A 51 -13.52 -11.34 -49.32
C VAL A 51 -13.78 -10.56 -48.04
N ARG A 52 -13.72 -9.23 -48.08
CA ARG A 52 -14.00 -8.40 -46.89
C ARG A 52 -15.49 -8.31 -46.61
N ASN A 53 -15.85 -8.29 -45.34
CA ASN A 53 -17.24 -8.36 -44.88
C ASN A 53 -18.15 -7.21 -45.34
N ASP A 54 -17.58 -6.10 -45.80
CA ASP A 54 -18.26 -4.88 -46.26
C ASP A 54 -18.02 -4.58 -47.76
N GLN A 55 -17.22 -5.39 -48.45
CA GLN A 55 -16.89 -5.22 -49.88
C GLN A 55 -17.58 -6.24 -50.79
N ILE A 56 -18.56 -6.98 -50.25
CA ILE A 56 -19.35 -7.96 -50.99
C ILE A 56 -20.78 -7.99 -50.47
N THR A 57 -21.74 -8.10 -51.38
CA THR A 57 -23.15 -8.28 -51.02
C THR A 57 -23.49 -9.76 -50.81
N LEU A 58 -24.61 -10.05 -50.14
CA LEU A 58 -25.08 -11.43 -50.00
C LEU A 58 -25.38 -12.07 -51.35
N ASP A 59 -25.97 -11.34 -52.29
CA ASP A 59 -26.28 -11.84 -53.63
C ASP A 59 -25.01 -12.17 -54.42
N ASP A 60 -23.97 -11.35 -54.31
CA ASP A 60 -22.66 -11.64 -54.91
C ASP A 60 -22.01 -12.88 -54.29
N LEU A 61 -22.14 -13.07 -52.97
CA LEU A 61 -21.68 -14.29 -52.29
C LEU A 61 -22.40 -15.54 -52.79
N ILE A 62 -23.73 -15.46 -52.99
CA ILE A 62 -24.54 -16.56 -53.53
C ILE A 62 -24.10 -16.89 -54.96
N ASN A 63 -23.92 -15.89 -55.81
CA ASN A 63 -23.51 -16.05 -57.20
C ASN A 63 -22.12 -16.67 -57.36
N ARG A 64 -21.26 -16.58 -56.33
CA ARG A 64 -19.95 -17.24 -56.32
C ARG A 64 -20.01 -18.75 -56.11
N ASN A 65 -21.17 -19.32 -55.77
CA ASN A 65 -21.37 -20.76 -55.53
C ASN A 65 -20.30 -21.35 -54.57
N PRO A 66 -20.19 -20.85 -53.32
CA PRO A 66 -19.24 -21.38 -52.35
C PRO A 66 -19.50 -22.85 -52.07
N THR A 67 -18.42 -23.63 -51.92
CA THR A 67 -18.49 -25.01 -51.43
C THR A 67 -18.44 -25.09 -49.90
N GLN A 68 -17.78 -24.11 -49.26
CA GLN A 68 -17.70 -23.93 -47.81
C GLN A 68 -17.63 -22.44 -47.49
N LEU A 69 -18.06 -22.10 -46.28
CA LEU A 69 -17.96 -20.75 -45.74
C LEU A 69 -17.14 -20.74 -44.45
N VAL A 70 -16.17 -19.84 -44.37
CA VAL A 70 -15.46 -19.55 -43.12
C VAL A 70 -15.66 -18.08 -42.79
N ILE A 71 -16.03 -17.80 -41.54
CA ILE A 71 -16.10 -16.44 -41.01
C ILE A 71 -14.86 -16.23 -40.14
N SER A 72 -14.00 -15.32 -40.56
CA SER A 72 -12.72 -15.07 -39.89
C SER A 72 -12.91 -14.47 -38.49
N PRO A 73 -11.84 -14.44 -37.68
CA PRO A 73 -11.75 -13.52 -36.54
C PRO A 73 -11.91 -12.07 -37.00
N GLY A 74 -12.11 -11.17 -36.04
CA GLY A 74 -12.25 -9.73 -36.28
C GLY A 74 -12.30 -8.94 -34.98
N PRO A 75 -11.88 -7.66 -34.99
CA PRO A 75 -12.10 -6.76 -33.86
C PRO A 75 -13.58 -6.32 -33.80
N GLY A 76 -13.97 -5.79 -32.64
CA GLY A 76 -15.30 -5.20 -32.44
C GLY A 76 -16.34 -6.20 -31.95
N HIS A 77 -17.61 -5.95 -32.27
CA HIS A 77 -18.75 -6.71 -31.81
C HIS A 77 -19.54 -7.30 -32.99
N PRO A 78 -20.00 -8.57 -32.92
CA PRO A 78 -20.67 -9.25 -34.03
C PRO A 78 -21.96 -8.56 -34.54
N LEU A 79 -22.59 -7.72 -33.71
CA LEU A 79 -23.80 -6.98 -34.10
C LEU A 79 -23.52 -5.67 -34.86
N THR A 80 -22.32 -5.11 -34.74
CA THR A 80 -22.00 -3.78 -35.28
C THR A 80 -20.92 -3.83 -36.36
N ASP A 81 -19.99 -4.78 -36.26
CA ASP A 81 -18.74 -4.76 -37.03
C ASP A 81 -18.60 -5.94 -38.02
N SER A 82 -19.60 -6.83 -38.10
CA SER A 82 -19.50 -8.09 -38.86
C SER A 82 -19.88 -8.02 -40.34
N GLY A 83 -20.33 -6.86 -40.83
CA GLY A 83 -20.81 -6.70 -42.20
C GLY A 83 -21.80 -7.81 -42.61
N VAL A 84 -21.58 -8.40 -43.79
CA VAL A 84 -22.41 -9.47 -44.37
C VAL A 84 -22.33 -10.82 -43.62
N SER A 85 -21.42 -10.99 -42.65
CA SER A 85 -21.14 -12.30 -42.02
C SER A 85 -22.37 -12.98 -41.42
N SER A 86 -23.19 -12.25 -40.65
CA SER A 86 -24.39 -12.80 -39.99
C SER A 86 -25.47 -13.22 -41.01
N GLU A 87 -25.68 -12.42 -42.05
CA GLU A 87 -26.62 -12.74 -43.14
C GLU A 87 -26.13 -13.92 -43.99
N ALA A 88 -24.82 -14.02 -44.22
CA ALA A 88 -24.21 -15.16 -44.90
C ALA A 88 -24.39 -16.45 -44.07
N ILE A 89 -24.12 -16.43 -42.76
CA ILE A 89 -24.37 -17.57 -41.88
C ILE A 89 -25.83 -18.02 -41.99
N LYS A 90 -26.77 -17.09 -41.85
CA LYS A 90 -28.20 -17.37 -41.94
C LYS A 90 -28.61 -17.96 -43.29
N HIS A 91 -28.07 -17.45 -44.39
CA HIS A 91 -28.39 -17.93 -45.74
C HIS A 91 -27.84 -19.32 -46.04
N PHE A 92 -26.58 -19.59 -45.65
CA PHE A 92 -25.85 -20.80 -46.03
C PHE A 92 -26.03 -21.96 -45.04
N THR A 93 -26.59 -21.70 -43.85
CA THR A 93 -26.94 -22.74 -42.88
C THR A 93 -27.84 -23.79 -43.53
N GLY A 94 -27.44 -25.06 -43.41
CA GLY A 94 -28.13 -26.19 -44.03
C GLY A 94 -27.90 -26.36 -45.53
N LYS A 95 -27.03 -25.57 -46.16
CA LYS A 95 -26.64 -25.71 -47.58
C LYS A 95 -25.19 -26.15 -47.74
N ILE A 96 -24.27 -25.45 -47.08
CA ILE A 96 -22.83 -25.72 -47.13
C ILE A 96 -22.24 -25.74 -45.71
N PRO A 97 -21.07 -26.37 -45.49
CA PRO A 97 -20.40 -26.32 -44.20
C PRO A 97 -19.98 -24.90 -43.83
N ILE A 98 -20.21 -24.51 -42.58
CA ILE A 98 -19.83 -23.20 -42.03
C ILE A 98 -18.93 -23.37 -40.82
N LEU A 99 -17.76 -22.70 -40.84
CA LEU A 99 -16.86 -22.57 -39.69
C LEU A 99 -16.74 -21.11 -39.24
N GLY A 100 -16.97 -20.84 -37.96
CA GLY A 100 -16.71 -19.53 -37.35
C GLY A 100 -15.46 -19.54 -36.47
N VAL A 101 -14.57 -18.57 -36.61
CA VAL A 101 -13.38 -18.44 -35.74
C VAL A 101 -13.44 -17.11 -34.98
N CYS A 102 -13.29 -17.16 -33.64
CA CYS A 102 -13.38 -16.02 -32.74
C CYS A 102 -14.64 -15.17 -32.97
N MET A 103 -14.54 -14.00 -33.58
CA MET A 103 -15.69 -13.17 -33.98
C MET A 103 -16.66 -13.93 -34.91
N GLY A 104 -16.17 -14.86 -35.74
CA GLY A 104 -17.02 -15.72 -36.56
C GLY A 104 -17.92 -16.65 -35.74
N GLN A 105 -17.40 -17.24 -34.64
CA GLN A 105 -18.24 -17.98 -33.69
C GLN A 105 -19.26 -17.05 -33.03
N GLN A 106 -18.85 -15.84 -32.67
CA GLN A 106 -19.73 -14.86 -32.04
C GLN A 106 -20.88 -14.44 -32.97
N CYS A 107 -20.60 -14.22 -34.27
CA CYS A 107 -21.63 -13.94 -35.28
C CYS A 107 -22.63 -15.09 -35.37
N MET A 108 -22.15 -16.34 -35.34
CA MET A 108 -22.99 -17.53 -35.33
C MET A 108 -23.88 -17.58 -34.08
N TYR A 109 -23.28 -17.33 -32.91
CA TYR A 109 -23.99 -17.31 -31.63
C TYR A 109 -25.12 -16.28 -31.62
N THR A 110 -24.86 -15.05 -32.09
CA THR A 110 -25.86 -13.99 -32.17
C THR A 110 -26.91 -14.22 -33.25
N THR A 111 -26.51 -14.75 -34.42
CA THR A 111 -27.43 -15.06 -35.54
C THR A 111 -28.52 -16.05 -35.12
N PHE A 112 -28.19 -17.00 -34.25
CA PHE A 112 -29.14 -17.97 -33.71
C PHE A 112 -29.86 -17.51 -32.45
N GLY A 113 -29.73 -16.24 -32.06
CA GLY A 113 -30.48 -15.63 -30.95
C GLY A 113 -29.76 -15.65 -29.60
N GLY A 114 -28.48 -16.00 -29.57
CA GLY A 114 -27.66 -15.96 -28.36
C GLY A 114 -27.09 -14.57 -28.09
N THR A 115 -26.66 -14.32 -26.86
CA THR A 115 -25.99 -13.08 -26.46
C THR A 115 -24.49 -13.28 -26.35
N VAL A 116 -23.73 -12.37 -26.94
CA VAL A 116 -22.30 -12.24 -26.76
C VAL A 116 -22.06 -11.10 -25.76
N ALA A 117 -21.37 -11.40 -24.67
CA ALA A 117 -21.09 -10.46 -23.60
C ALA A 117 -19.63 -10.57 -23.16
N SER A 118 -19.21 -9.81 -22.17
CA SER A 118 -17.84 -9.90 -21.65
C SER A 118 -17.52 -11.33 -21.20
N ALA A 119 -16.39 -11.86 -21.68
CA ALA A 119 -15.87 -13.16 -21.28
C ALA A 119 -15.29 -13.15 -19.85
N ASN A 120 -15.40 -12.04 -19.10
CA ASN A 120 -14.87 -11.78 -17.76
C ASN A 120 -13.33 -11.89 -17.61
N GLU A 121 -12.65 -12.34 -18.67
CA GLU A 121 -11.20 -12.43 -18.81
C GLU A 121 -10.81 -11.77 -20.15
N ILE A 122 -10.00 -10.70 -20.11
CA ILE A 122 -9.41 -10.13 -21.33
C ILE A 122 -8.10 -10.88 -21.58
N LEU A 123 -8.09 -11.76 -22.58
CA LEU A 123 -6.93 -12.54 -22.95
C LEU A 123 -6.57 -12.24 -24.40
N HIS A 124 -5.41 -11.61 -24.58
CA HIS A 124 -4.85 -11.23 -25.86
C HIS A 124 -3.46 -11.84 -26.00
N GLY A 125 -3.32 -12.84 -26.88
CA GLY A 125 -2.05 -13.55 -27.11
C GLY A 125 -1.65 -14.50 -25.99
N LYS A 126 -2.61 -15.01 -25.21
CA LYS A 126 -2.37 -15.98 -24.14
C LYS A 126 -3.05 -17.30 -24.46
N THR A 127 -2.49 -18.39 -23.95
CA THR A 127 -3.08 -19.72 -24.10
C THR A 127 -4.03 -20.07 -22.95
N SER A 128 -4.98 -20.95 -23.22
CA SER A 128 -5.80 -21.63 -22.21
C SER A 128 -5.99 -23.07 -22.62
N ASP A 129 -6.01 -23.99 -21.67
CA ASP A 129 -6.34 -25.38 -21.96
C ASP A 129 -7.85 -25.53 -22.11
N ILE A 130 -8.29 -26.27 -23.13
CA ILE A 130 -9.71 -26.53 -23.38
C ILE A 130 -10.07 -27.99 -23.20
N LEU A 131 -11.26 -28.22 -22.66
CA LEU A 131 -11.97 -29.49 -22.75
C LEU A 131 -12.92 -29.41 -23.95
N HIS A 132 -13.13 -30.54 -24.62
CA HIS A 132 -14.00 -30.60 -25.80
C HIS A 132 -14.70 -31.96 -25.93
N ASP A 133 -15.70 -32.05 -26.78
CA ASP A 133 -16.50 -33.27 -26.93
C ASP A 133 -15.92 -34.34 -27.87
N ARG A 134 -14.79 -34.04 -28.54
CA ARG A 134 -14.08 -34.90 -29.51
C ARG A 134 -14.88 -35.18 -30.80
N ILE A 135 -15.90 -34.37 -31.07
CA ILE A 135 -16.76 -34.47 -32.25
C ILE A 135 -16.51 -33.25 -33.15
N GLY A 136 -16.83 -33.37 -34.44
CA GLY A 136 -16.72 -32.26 -35.38
C GLY A 136 -15.28 -31.83 -35.57
N VAL A 137 -14.99 -30.53 -35.39
CA VAL A 137 -13.61 -30.01 -35.56
C VAL A 137 -12.63 -30.72 -34.63
N TYR A 138 -13.10 -31.22 -33.49
CA TYR A 138 -12.30 -31.88 -32.46
C TYR A 138 -12.02 -33.37 -32.70
N LYS A 139 -12.44 -33.93 -33.84
CA LYS A 139 -12.19 -35.34 -34.15
C LYS A 139 -10.69 -35.65 -34.12
N ASP A 140 -10.32 -36.66 -33.34
CA ASP A 140 -8.92 -37.10 -33.13
C ASP A 140 -7.99 -36.00 -32.58
N VAL A 141 -8.56 -35.02 -31.87
CA VAL A 141 -7.81 -34.02 -31.09
C VAL A 141 -7.70 -34.49 -29.64
N ASP A 142 -6.52 -34.32 -29.05
CA ASP A 142 -6.27 -34.62 -27.64
C ASP A 142 -7.00 -33.65 -26.71
N GLN A 143 -7.44 -34.13 -25.55
CA GLN A 143 -8.05 -33.28 -24.53
C GLN A 143 -7.01 -32.34 -23.91
N SER A 144 -7.49 -31.23 -23.35
CA SER A 144 -6.64 -30.26 -22.63
C SER A 144 -5.54 -29.67 -23.51
N ILE A 145 -5.78 -29.51 -24.81
CA ILE A 145 -4.86 -28.81 -25.69
C ILE A 145 -4.83 -27.31 -25.35
N PRO A 146 -3.64 -26.67 -25.33
CA PRO A 146 -3.53 -25.23 -25.19
C PRO A 146 -3.93 -24.54 -26.49
N VAL A 147 -4.80 -23.54 -26.37
CA VAL A 147 -5.30 -22.72 -27.50
C VAL A 147 -5.12 -21.23 -27.23
N THR A 148 -4.75 -20.46 -28.25
CA THR A 148 -4.53 -19.02 -28.13
C THR A 148 -5.84 -18.23 -28.20
N ARG A 149 -6.02 -17.31 -27.24
CA ARG A 149 -7.17 -16.42 -27.11
C ARG A 149 -6.79 -14.97 -27.42
N TYR A 150 -7.63 -14.30 -28.21
CA TYR A 150 -7.56 -12.86 -28.51
C TYR A 150 -8.92 -12.17 -28.35
N HIS A 151 -9.67 -12.53 -27.30
CA HIS A 151 -11.04 -12.05 -27.14
C HIS A 151 -11.31 -11.55 -25.71
N SER A 152 -12.12 -10.50 -25.62
CA SER A 152 -12.72 -9.97 -24.38
C SER A 152 -14.22 -10.29 -24.29
N LEU A 153 -14.79 -10.80 -25.38
CA LEU A 153 -16.19 -11.17 -25.53
C LEU A 153 -16.32 -12.67 -25.79
N ALA A 154 -17.44 -13.27 -25.39
CA ALA A 154 -17.80 -14.65 -25.71
C ALA A 154 -19.32 -14.86 -25.60
N GLY A 155 -19.83 -15.94 -26.19
CA GLY A 155 -21.22 -16.38 -25.98
C GLY A 155 -21.47 -16.77 -24.52
N THR A 156 -22.66 -16.48 -24.00
CA THR A 156 -23.03 -16.78 -22.61
C THR A 156 -23.89 -18.02 -22.49
N TYR A 157 -23.66 -18.87 -21.48
CA TYR A 157 -24.44 -20.10 -21.27
C TYR A 157 -25.93 -19.83 -21.05
N GLU A 158 -26.27 -18.70 -20.42
CA GLU A 158 -27.63 -18.29 -20.09
C GLU A 158 -28.49 -18.06 -21.33
N THR A 159 -27.86 -17.67 -22.43
CA THR A 159 -28.51 -17.34 -23.68
C THR A 159 -28.16 -18.33 -24.79
N LEU A 160 -27.60 -19.49 -24.44
CA LEU A 160 -27.26 -20.53 -25.41
C LEU A 160 -28.51 -20.91 -26.23
N PRO A 161 -28.50 -20.65 -27.55
CA PRO A 161 -29.64 -20.97 -28.41
C PRO A 161 -29.99 -22.46 -28.34
N SER A 162 -31.29 -22.77 -28.34
CA SER A 162 -31.75 -24.16 -28.26
C SER A 162 -31.29 -25.01 -29.46
N CYS A 163 -31.00 -24.39 -30.60
CA CYS A 163 -30.45 -25.04 -31.79
C CYS A 163 -28.94 -25.25 -31.74
N LEU A 164 -28.22 -24.65 -30.78
CA LEU A 164 -26.78 -24.83 -30.57
C LEU A 164 -26.51 -25.75 -29.37
N GLU A 165 -25.35 -26.40 -29.41
CA GLU A 165 -24.72 -27.09 -28.29
C GLU A 165 -23.28 -26.62 -28.10
N VAL A 166 -22.78 -26.69 -26.86
CA VAL A 166 -21.40 -26.32 -26.53
C VAL A 166 -20.48 -27.51 -26.83
N THR A 167 -19.42 -27.27 -27.61
CA THR A 167 -18.49 -28.30 -28.08
C THR A 167 -17.11 -28.21 -27.43
N SER A 168 -16.75 -27.05 -26.88
CA SER A 168 -15.58 -26.90 -26.02
C SER A 168 -15.70 -25.75 -25.02
N TRP A 169 -14.94 -25.84 -23.92
CA TRP A 169 -14.94 -24.87 -22.82
C TRP A 169 -13.61 -24.88 -22.05
N THR A 170 -13.37 -23.84 -21.26
CA THR A 170 -12.22 -23.79 -20.32
C THR A 170 -12.63 -24.29 -18.93
N GLY A 171 -11.76 -25.05 -18.24
CA GLY A 171 -11.97 -25.48 -16.84
C GLY A 171 -13.33 -26.14 -16.56
N ASP A 172 -13.85 -25.95 -15.33
CA ASP A 172 -15.09 -26.62 -14.87
C ASP A 172 -16.39 -25.83 -15.18
N ARG A 173 -16.31 -24.51 -15.39
CA ARG A 173 -17.44 -23.62 -15.76
C ARG A 173 -16.98 -22.42 -16.60
N GLY A 174 -15.84 -22.53 -17.26
CA GLY A 174 -15.17 -21.40 -17.91
C GLY A 174 -15.83 -21.01 -19.23
N VAL A 175 -15.17 -20.16 -20.00
CA VAL A 175 -15.71 -19.55 -21.21
C VAL A 175 -16.09 -20.60 -22.26
N ILE A 176 -17.22 -20.40 -22.97
CA ILE A 176 -17.61 -21.19 -24.15
C ILE A 176 -16.52 -21.00 -25.22
N MET A 177 -15.80 -22.08 -25.52
CA MET A 177 -14.70 -22.09 -26.49
C MET A 177 -15.08 -22.66 -27.85
N GLY A 178 -16.23 -23.33 -27.93
CA GLY A 178 -16.75 -23.93 -29.15
C GLY A 178 -18.24 -24.17 -29.08
N VAL A 179 -18.93 -23.99 -30.21
CA VAL A 179 -20.36 -24.31 -30.37
C VAL A 179 -20.64 -24.96 -31.70
N ARG A 180 -21.67 -25.82 -31.75
CA ARG A 180 -22.15 -26.48 -32.96
C ARG A 180 -23.66 -26.43 -33.04
N HIS A 181 -24.19 -26.26 -34.25
CA HIS A 181 -25.61 -26.39 -34.49
C HIS A 181 -26.03 -27.86 -34.43
N LYS A 182 -27.12 -28.19 -33.75
CA LYS A 182 -27.55 -29.58 -33.52
C LYS A 182 -27.97 -30.31 -34.78
N GLU A 183 -28.55 -29.59 -35.74
CA GLU A 183 -29.06 -30.16 -36.99
C GLU A 183 -28.12 -29.94 -38.20
N PHE A 184 -27.74 -28.70 -38.49
CA PHE A 184 -26.97 -28.33 -39.68
C PHE A 184 -25.47 -28.27 -39.47
N VAL A 185 -24.70 -28.51 -40.54
CA VAL A 185 -23.23 -28.55 -40.56
C VAL A 185 -22.61 -27.17 -40.36
N VAL A 186 -22.68 -26.69 -39.11
CA VAL A 186 -22.32 -25.35 -38.68
C VAL A 186 -21.65 -25.47 -37.31
N GLU A 187 -20.37 -25.10 -37.23
CA GLU A 187 -19.58 -25.18 -35.99
C GLU A 187 -18.65 -23.96 -35.88
N GLY A 188 -18.31 -23.54 -34.67
CA GLY A 188 -17.41 -22.42 -34.45
C GLY A 188 -16.57 -22.59 -33.19
N VAL A 189 -15.43 -21.91 -33.18
CA VAL A 189 -14.45 -21.89 -32.09
C VAL A 189 -14.11 -20.46 -31.69
N GLN A 190 -14.00 -20.17 -30.40
CA GLN A 190 -13.81 -18.81 -29.85
C GLN A 190 -12.33 -18.41 -29.83
N TYR A 191 -11.43 -19.38 -29.81
CA TYR A 191 -9.99 -19.20 -29.90
C TYR A 191 -9.52 -19.15 -31.36
N HIS A 192 -8.21 -19.04 -31.56
CA HIS A 192 -7.58 -18.90 -32.86
C HIS A 192 -6.78 -20.16 -33.24
N PRO A 193 -7.37 -21.12 -33.98
CA PRO A 193 -6.68 -22.31 -34.47
C PRO A 193 -5.43 -22.01 -35.30
N GLU A 194 -5.41 -20.86 -35.97
CA GLU A 194 -4.33 -20.41 -36.84
C GLU A 194 -3.14 -19.80 -36.08
N SER A 195 -3.26 -19.62 -34.76
CA SER A 195 -2.18 -19.07 -33.93
C SER A 195 -1.11 -20.12 -33.66
N ILE A 196 0.16 -19.69 -33.68
CA ILE A 196 1.32 -20.57 -33.49
C ILE A 196 1.35 -21.31 -32.14
N LEU A 197 0.73 -20.73 -31.10
CA LEU A 197 0.66 -21.34 -29.77
C LEU A 197 -0.57 -22.24 -29.58
N THR A 198 -1.46 -22.34 -30.58
CA THR A 198 -2.59 -23.28 -30.56
C THR A 198 -2.11 -24.64 -31.08
N LEU A 199 -2.15 -25.67 -30.22
CA LEU A 199 -1.90 -27.03 -30.68
C LEU A 199 -3.05 -27.56 -31.54
N ALA A 200 -2.73 -28.45 -32.47
CA ALA A 200 -3.68 -29.07 -33.40
C ALA A 200 -4.45 -28.11 -34.34
N GLY A 201 -4.02 -26.86 -34.50
CA GLY A 201 -4.64 -25.86 -35.37
C GLY A 201 -4.96 -26.34 -36.80
N ARG A 202 -3.95 -26.89 -37.49
CA ARG A 202 -4.10 -27.47 -38.84
C ARG A 202 -5.06 -28.67 -38.85
N GLN A 203 -5.05 -29.50 -37.80
CA GLN A 203 -5.95 -30.66 -37.69
C GLN A 203 -7.42 -30.23 -37.57
N LEU A 204 -7.72 -29.14 -36.84
CA LEU A 204 -9.07 -28.58 -36.75
C LEU A 204 -9.59 -28.16 -38.13
N PHE A 205 -8.78 -27.46 -38.93
CA PHE A 205 -9.15 -27.08 -40.30
C PHE A 205 -9.27 -28.29 -41.23
N ARG A 206 -8.38 -29.28 -41.12
CA ARG A 206 -8.48 -30.55 -41.86
C ARG A 206 -9.79 -31.27 -41.59
N ASN A 207 -10.23 -31.29 -40.34
CA ASN A 207 -11.51 -31.91 -39.96
C ASN A 207 -12.69 -31.17 -40.58
N PHE A 208 -12.71 -29.83 -40.49
CA PHE A 208 -13.73 -29.00 -41.14
C PHE A 208 -13.83 -29.25 -42.65
N LEU A 209 -12.69 -29.32 -43.35
CA LEU A 209 -12.69 -29.46 -44.81
C LEU A 209 -13.29 -30.78 -45.31
N LYS A 210 -13.35 -31.82 -44.47
CA LYS A 210 -13.93 -33.13 -44.82
C LYS A 210 -15.46 -33.15 -44.84
N TRP A 211 -16.13 -32.12 -44.33
CA TRP A 211 -17.58 -32.12 -44.22
C TRP A 211 -18.27 -31.79 -45.54
N LYS A 212 -19.47 -32.33 -45.69
CA LYS A 212 -20.45 -31.97 -46.71
C LYS A 212 -21.54 -31.12 -46.07
N GLY A 213 -22.11 -30.18 -46.82
CA GLY A 213 -23.19 -29.33 -46.34
C GLY A 213 -24.48 -30.11 -46.03
N GLY A 214 -25.54 -29.40 -45.63
CA GLY A 214 -26.79 -30.04 -45.23
C GLY A 214 -26.85 -30.31 -43.73
N LYS A 215 -27.35 -31.48 -43.34
CA LYS A 215 -27.45 -31.90 -41.94
C LYS A 215 -26.26 -32.75 -41.51
N TRP A 216 -25.96 -32.77 -40.22
CA TRP A 216 -24.95 -33.68 -39.66
C TRP A 216 -25.27 -35.15 -39.96
N SER A 217 -26.55 -35.52 -40.01
CA SER A 217 -27.02 -36.87 -40.36
C SER A 217 -26.65 -37.33 -41.77
N ASP A 218 -26.35 -36.39 -42.67
CA ASP A 218 -26.05 -36.65 -44.08
C ASP A 218 -24.54 -36.90 -44.31
N ASN A 219 -23.74 -36.73 -43.27
CA ASN A 219 -22.30 -36.88 -43.29
C ASN A 219 -21.86 -38.23 -42.72
N ASP A 220 -20.65 -38.67 -43.10
CA ASP A 220 -20.05 -39.91 -42.60
C ASP A 220 -19.75 -39.81 -41.09
N PRO A 221 -20.42 -40.61 -40.23
CA PRO A 221 -20.19 -40.57 -38.78
C PRO A 221 -18.74 -40.90 -38.39
N THR A 222 -18.00 -41.63 -39.22
CA THR A 222 -16.59 -41.98 -38.95
C THR A 222 -15.66 -40.77 -39.08
N LEU A 223 -16.06 -39.75 -39.85
CA LEU A 223 -15.30 -38.52 -40.07
C LEU A 223 -15.62 -37.41 -39.06
N ILE A 224 -16.72 -37.55 -38.32
CA ILE A 224 -17.26 -36.49 -37.44
C ILE A 224 -17.27 -36.94 -35.97
N GLY A 225 -17.37 -38.25 -35.71
CA GLY A 225 -17.68 -38.77 -34.38
C GLY A 225 -19.20 -38.99 -34.22
N ASP A 226 -19.62 -39.84 -33.28
CA ASP A 226 -21.05 -40.08 -33.02
C ASP A 226 -21.72 -38.80 -32.52
N VAL A 227 -22.51 -38.16 -33.38
CA VAL A 227 -23.22 -36.90 -33.13
C VAL A 227 -24.45 -37.11 -32.22
N GLY A 228 -24.71 -38.36 -31.80
CA GLY A 228 -25.70 -38.69 -30.78
C GLY A 228 -25.31 -38.15 -29.40
N HIS A 229 -25.69 -36.91 -29.10
CA HIS A 229 -25.64 -36.26 -27.78
C HIS A 229 -24.40 -36.59 -26.94
N SER A 230 -23.34 -35.79 -27.10
CA SER A 230 -22.06 -35.89 -26.38
C SER A 230 -22.20 -36.41 -24.94
N ILE A 231 -21.75 -37.65 -24.72
CA ILE A 231 -21.64 -38.26 -23.38
C ILE A 231 -20.72 -37.42 -22.49
N ALA A 232 -19.69 -36.78 -23.05
CA ALA A 232 -18.77 -35.91 -22.30
C ALA A 232 -19.48 -34.65 -21.77
N TYR A 233 -20.31 -33.99 -22.58
CA TYR A 233 -21.10 -32.83 -22.15
C TYR A 233 -22.23 -33.22 -21.20
N GLN A 234 -22.90 -34.37 -21.43
CA GLN A 234 -23.96 -34.84 -20.54
C GLN A 234 -23.41 -35.32 -19.19
N GLU A 235 -22.26 -35.98 -19.16
CA GLU A 235 -21.59 -36.40 -17.92
C GLU A 235 -21.09 -35.19 -17.13
N TRP A 236 -20.54 -34.17 -17.81
CA TRP A 236 -20.23 -32.86 -17.22
C TRP A 236 -21.49 -32.18 -16.67
N ARG A 237 -22.57 -32.12 -17.46
CA ARG A 237 -23.85 -31.49 -17.07
C ARG A 237 -24.54 -32.23 -15.92
N ARG A 238 -24.42 -33.56 -15.84
CA ARG A 238 -24.97 -34.43 -14.79
C ARG A 238 -24.21 -34.30 -13.47
N THR A 239 -22.87 -34.23 -13.54
CA THR A 239 -22.01 -34.02 -12.36
C THR A 239 -22.11 -32.60 -11.79
N HIS A 240 -22.54 -31.62 -12.59
CA HIS A 240 -22.64 -30.22 -12.20
C HIS A 240 -24.10 -29.69 -12.12
N GLN A 241 -25.10 -30.57 -12.20
CA GLN A 241 -26.53 -30.20 -12.32
C GLN A 241 -27.09 -29.49 -11.07
N THR A 242 -26.54 -29.79 -9.88
CA THR A 242 -26.84 -29.11 -8.61
C THR A 242 -26.25 -27.69 -8.54
N ALA A 243 -25.28 -27.35 -9.39
CA ALA A 243 -24.73 -26.00 -9.52
C ALA A 243 -25.42 -25.16 -10.62
N ILE A 244 -26.31 -25.75 -11.42
CA ILE A 244 -27.04 -25.06 -12.50
C ILE A 244 -28.25 -24.27 -11.95
N SER A 245 -28.77 -24.65 -10.78
CA SER A 245 -29.90 -23.98 -10.13
C SER A 245 -29.50 -22.83 -9.18
N ALA A 246 -28.21 -22.63 -8.96
CA ALA A 246 -27.68 -21.47 -8.24
C ALA A 246 -26.92 -20.56 -9.21
N LYS A 247 -27.32 -19.29 -9.30
CA LYS A 247 -26.53 -18.24 -9.97
C LYS A 247 -25.06 -18.38 -9.54
N PRO A 248 -24.08 -18.46 -10.48
CA PRO A 248 -22.75 -18.02 -10.10
C PRO A 248 -22.90 -16.52 -9.86
N SER A 249 -22.67 -16.06 -8.64
CA SER A 249 -22.27 -14.67 -8.48
C SER A 249 -21.04 -14.48 -9.36
N GLU A 250 -20.99 -13.41 -10.16
CA GLU A 250 -19.71 -12.96 -10.72
C GLU A 250 -18.65 -13.04 -9.61
N PRO A 251 -17.43 -13.56 -9.89
CA PRO A 251 -16.37 -13.59 -8.88
C PRO A 251 -16.24 -12.17 -8.37
N SER A 252 -16.43 -12.03 -7.07
CA SER A 252 -16.51 -10.72 -6.48
C SER A 252 -15.17 -10.01 -6.66
N ILE A 253 -15.18 -8.69 -6.53
CA ILE A 253 -13.93 -7.92 -6.62
C ILE A 253 -12.92 -8.44 -5.58
N LEU A 254 -13.38 -8.88 -4.40
CA LEU A 254 -12.54 -9.54 -3.40
C LEU A 254 -11.86 -10.80 -3.95
N ASP A 255 -12.60 -11.68 -4.63
CA ASP A 255 -12.05 -12.92 -5.20
C ASP A 255 -10.99 -12.63 -6.27
N LYS A 256 -11.24 -11.59 -7.09
CA LYS A 256 -10.29 -11.13 -8.12
C LYS A 256 -9.00 -10.60 -7.49
N ILE A 257 -9.10 -9.76 -6.47
CA ILE A 257 -7.95 -9.23 -5.73
C ILE A 257 -7.16 -10.38 -5.09
N TYR A 258 -7.86 -11.29 -4.42
CA TYR A 258 -7.25 -12.42 -3.72
C TYR A 258 -6.47 -13.34 -4.66
N ALA A 259 -7.08 -13.72 -5.80
CA ALA A 259 -6.44 -14.58 -6.79
C ALA A 259 -5.19 -13.94 -7.39
N ASP A 260 -5.23 -12.64 -7.71
CA ASP A 260 -4.05 -11.94 -8.22
C ASP A 260 -2.94 -11.83 -7.17
N ARG A 261 -3.30 -11.49 -5.93
CA ARG A 261 -2.34 -11.36 -4.84
C ARG A 261 -1.65 -12.70 -4.55
N LYS A 262 -2.38 -13.82 -4.57
CA LYS A 262 -1.80 -15.18 -4.48
C LYS A 262 -0.72 -15.43 -5.52
N ARG A 263 -0.99 -15.14 -6.80
CA ARG A 263 0.01 -15.31 -7.87
C ARG A 263 1.23 -14.43 -7.64
N LYS A 264 1.02 -13.17 -7.24
CA LYS A 264 2.13 -12.23 -7.02
C LYS A 264 2.98 -12.58 -5.80
N VAL A 265 2.38 -13.00 -4.69
CA VAL A 265 3.13 -13.50 -3.53
C VAL A 265 3.94 -14.75 -3.90
N ALA A 266 3.40 -15.65 -4.72
CA ALA A 266 4.14 -16.82 -5.19
C ALA A 266 5.39 -16.45 -6.01
N ILE A 267 5.29 -15.43 -6.86
CA ILE A 267 6.44 -14.88 -7.60
C ILE A 267 7.42 -14.18 -6.64
N GLN A 268 6.89 -13.38 -5.71
CA GLN A 268 7.67 -12.62 -4.75
C GLN A 268 8.56 -13.52 -3.88
N LYS A 269 8.03 -14.66 -3.41
CA LYS A 269 8.75 -15.67 -2.62
C LYS A 269 9.94 -16.31 -3.35
N GLN A 270 10.12 -16.06 -4.64
CA GLN A 270 11.27 -16.56 -5.42
C GLN A 270 12.39 -15.52 -5.57
N ILE A 271 12.11 -14.24 -5.30
CA ILE A 271 13.04 -13.12 -5.46
C ILE A 271 14.12 -13.21 -4.37
N PRO A 272 15.42 -13.26 -4.70
CA PRO A 272 16.51 -13.20 -3.71
C PRO A 272 16.38 -11.99 -2.78
N GLY A 273 16.54 -12.22 -1.48
CA GLY A 273 16.32 -11.21 -0.43
C GLY A 273 14.87 -11.08 0.02
N GLN A 274 13.94 -11.79 -0.63
CA GLN A 274 12.52 -11.86 -0.28
C GLN A 274 12.02 -13.32 -0.23
N ARG A 275 12.92 -14.30 -0.21
CA ARG A 275 12.50 -15.69 -0.06
C ARG A 275 12.15 -15.96 1.40
N PRO A 276 11.29 -16.95 1.70
CA PRO A 276 10.97 -17.32 3.07
C PRO A 276 12.22 -17.57 3.93
N GLU A 277 13.22 -18.26 3.39
CA GLU A 277 14.50 -18.52 4.07
C GLU A 277 15.32 -17.25 4.34
N ASP A 278 15.30 -16.28 3.42
CA ASP A 278 15.99 -15.00 3.59
C ASP A 278 15.34 -14.21 4.74
N LEU A 279 14.00 -14.16 4.78
CA LEU A 279 13.27 -13.47 5.83
C LEU A 279 13.47 -14.12 7.20
N LEU A 280 13.53 -15.46 7.26
CA LEU A 280 13.83 -16.17 8.50
C LEU A 280 15.23 -15.84 9.01
N GLN A 281 16.25 -15.84 8.15
CA GLN A 281 17.62 -15.45 8.52
C GLN A 281 17.69 -14.00 9.03
N ILE A 282 16.99 -13.06 8.36
CA ILE A 282 16.91 -11.65 8.81
C ILE A 282 16.23 -11.56 10.18
N SER A 283 15.20 -12.36 10.43
CA SER A 283 14.49 -12.41 11.71
C SER A 283 15.38 -12.94 12.84
N GLU A 284 16.18 -13.98 12.57
CA GLU A 284 17.14 -14.56 13.53
C GLU A 284 18.22 -13.54 13.94
N MET A 285 18.57 -12.61 13.05
CA MET A 285 19.47 -11.49 13.35
C MET A 285 18.82 -10.38 14.20
N GLN A 286 17.54 -10.52 14.58
CA GLN A 286 16.77 -9.56 15.38
C GLN A 286 16.72 -8.16 14.75
N LEU A 287 16.65 -8.08 13.43
CA LEU A 287 16.63 -6.82 12.68
C LEU A 287 15.26 -6.14 12.61
N ALA A 288 14.21 -6.78 13.13
CA ALA A 288 12.87 -6.21 13.15
C ALA A 288 12.83 -4.98 14.10
N PRO A 289 12.30 -3.82 13.66
CA PRO A 289 12.18 -2.65 14.52
C PRO A 289 11.35 -2.92 15.79
N PRO A 290 11.54 -2.15 16.90
CA PRO A 290 10.72 -2.29 18.09
C PRO A 290 9.22 -2.11 17.79
N LEU A 291 8.42 -3.06 18.27
CA LEU A 291 6.98 -3.06 18.09
C LEU A 291 6.28 -2.33 19.24
N ILE A 292 5.06 -1.84 19.01
CA ILE A 292 4.14 -1.35 20.04
C ILE A 292 2.99 -2.35 20.23
N ASP A 293 2.58 -2.55 21.48
CA ASP A 293 1.38 -3.31 21.82
C ASP A 293 0.14 -2.60 21.25
N PHE A 294 -0.41 -3.17 20.17
CA PHE A 294 -1.51 -2.58 19.42
C PHE A 294 -2.80 -2.42 20.26
N PRO A 295 -3.30 -3.44 20.99
CA PRO A 295 -4.40 -3.27 21.94
C PRO A 295 -4.18 -2.14 22.95
N GLN A 296 -3.02 -2.12 23.62
CA GLN A 296 -2.73 -1.09 24.62
C GLN A 296 -2.67 0.29 23.98
N ARG A 297 -2.10 0.40 22.77
CA ARG A 297 -2.03 1.67 22.05
C ARG A 297 -3.40 2.25 21.72
N LEU A 298 -4.37 1.40 21.37
CA LEU A 298 -5.75 1.83 21.12
C LEU A 298 -6.43 2.31 22.41
N ARG A 299 -6.17 1.67 23.56
CA ARG A 299 -6.68 2.13 24.87
C ARG A 299 -6.06 3.47 25.29
N ASN A 300 -4.80 3.73 24.92
CA ASN A 300 -4.08 4.96 25.21
C ASN A 300 -4.30 6.05 24.14
N SER A 301 -5.52 6.18 23.61
CA SER A 301 -5.86 7.22 22.63
C SER A 301 -6.05 8.59 23.30
N PRO A 302 -5.67 9.71 22.64
CA PRO A 302 -6.02 11.05 23.11
C PRO A 302 -7.50 11.40 22.91
N TYR A 303 -8.27 10.56 22.22
CA TYR A 303 -9.70 10.74 21.96
C TYR A 303 -10.52 9.70 22.72
N PRO A 304 -11.81 9.99 23.02
CA PRO A 304 -12.72 9.02 23.63
C PRO A 304 -12.83 7.71 22.84
N LEU A 305 -12.76 7.81 21.51
CA LEU A 305 -12.72 6.69 20.58
C LEU A 305 -11.39 6.72 19.82
N ALA A 306 -10.68 5.60 19.74
CA ALA A 306 -9.38 5.58 19.07
C ALA A 306 -9.50 5.73 17.54
N LEU A 307 -8.63 6.54 16.94
CA LEU A 307 -8.58 6.73 15.49
C LEU A 307 -7.50 5.85 14.85
N LEU A 308 -7.90 5.01 13.91
CA LEU A 308 -7.01 4.36 12.94
C LEU A 308 -7.11 5.14 11.62
N ALA A 309 -6.08 5.91 11.29
CA ALA A 309 -6.05 6.74 10.10
C ALA A 309 -5.42 5.98 8.92
N GLU A 310 -6.17 5.80 7.83
CA GLU A 310 -5.77 4.99 6.68
C GLU A 310 -5.14 5.82 5.56
N VAL A 311 -3.91 5.46 5.18
CA VAL A 311 -3.21 5.98 4.00
C VAL A 311 -3.56 5.11 2.81
N LYS A 312 -4.25 5.68 1.81
CA LYS A 312 -4.76 4.95 0.65
C LYS A 312 -4.85 5.83 -0.60
N ARG A 313 -4.15 5.43 -1.66
CA ARG A 313 -4.14 6.15 -2.95
C ARG A 313 -5.31 5.83 -3.86
N ALA A 314 -5.82 4.60 -3.80
CA ALA A 314 -6.95 4.16 -4.61
C ALA A 314 -7.82 3.14 -3.87
N SER A 315 -9.02 2.86 -4.39
CA SER A 315 -9.84 1.75 -3.92
C SER A 315 -10.66 1.16 -5.08
N PRO A 316 -11.07 -0.12 -5.02
CA PRO A 316 -11.89 -0.72 -6.07
C PRO A 316 -13.20 0.02 -6.33
N SER A 317 -13.82 0.60 -5.30
CA SER A 317 -15.09 1.31 -5.40
C SER A 317 -14.99 2.75 -5.91
N LYS A 318 -13.84 3.42 -5.75
CA LYS A 318 -13.67 4.85 -6.07
C LYS A 318 -12.62 5.13 -7.14
N GLY A 319 -11.87 4.11 -7.56
CA GLY A 319 -10.68 4.31 -8.39
C GLY A 319 -9.59 5.06 -7.63
N ILE A 320 -8.83 5.90 -8.35
CA ILE A 320 -7.78 6.75 -7.78
C ILE A 320 -8.42 7.85 -6.91
N ILE A 321 -7.98 7.95 -5.65
CA ILE A 321 -8.36 8.97 -4.68
C ILE A 321 -7.34 10.10 -4.72
N ASP A 322 -6.07 9.76 -4.50
CA ASP A 322 -4.92 10.66 -4.62
C ASP A 322 -3.67 9.83 -4.91
N ILE A 323 -3.21 9.84 -6.17
CA ILE A 323 -2.03 9.08 -6.59
C ILE A 323 -0.72 9.73 -6.12
N ASN A 324 -0.73 11.02 -5.81
CA ASN A 324 0.46 11.78 -5.45
C ASN A 324 0.73 11.75 -3.94
N THR A 325 -0.13 11.11 -3.15
CA THR A 325 0.07 10.97 -1.71
C THR A 325 1.41 10.31 -1.41
N ASN A 326 2.25 11.00 -0.65
CA ASN A 326 3.41 10.41 0.01
C ASN A 326 2.98 9.81 1.36
N ALA A 327 3.13 8.50 1.51
CA ALA A 327 2.68 7.77 2.69
C ALA A 327 3.39 8.22 3.98
N ALA A 328 4.67 8.55 3.90
CA ALA A 328 5.48 9.01 5.04
C ALA A 328 4.98 10.36 5.57
N VAL A 329 4.77 11.32 4.66
CA VAL A 329 4.25 12.65 5.00
C VAL A 329 2.86 12.55 5.61
N GLN A 330 1.98 11.75 4.99
CA GLN A 330 0.61 11.60 5.46
C GLN A 330 0.53 10.88 6.81
N ALA A 331 1.34 9.82 6.99
CA ALA A 331 1.47 9.12 8.26
C ALA A 331 1.88 10.06 9.40
N ARG A 332 2.90 10.90 9.19
CA ARG A 332 3.32 11.88 10.21
C ARG A 332 2.24 12.92 10.50
N ARG A 333 1.51 13.40 9.49
CA ARG A 333 0.37 14.32 9.68
C ARG A 333 -0.74 13.68 10.52
N TYR A 334 -1.10 12.42 10.26
CA TYR A 334 -2.08 11.68 11.05
C TYR A 334 -1.60 11.43 12.49
N ALA A 335 -0.33 11.06 12.67
CA ALA A 335 0.25 10.87 13.99
C ALA A 335 0.17 12.13 14.86
N LEU A 336 0.59 13.27 14.31
CA LEU A 336 0.54 14.59 14.98
C LEU A 336 -0.90 15.12 15.16
N SER A 337 -1.87 14.48 14.52
CA SER A 337 -3.31 14.76 14.70
C SER A 337 -3.98 13.79 15.66
N GLY A 338 -3.21 12.98 16.41
CA GLY A 338 -3.74 12.12 17.47
C GLY A 338 -4.25 10.74 17.02
N ALA A 339 -3.90 10.29 15.80
CA ALA A 339 -4.18 8.92 15.39
C ALA A 339 -3.49 7.92 16.35
N ALA A 340 -4.21 6.90 16.79
CA ALA A 340 -3.69 5.81 17.63
C ALA A 340 -3.04 4.70 16.79
N ALA A 341 -3.51 4.51 15.56
CA ALA A 341 -2.82 3.68 14.57
C ALA A 341 -2.87 4.33 13.18
N ILE A 342 -1.92 3.93 12.34
CA ILE A 342 -1.88 4.28 10.93
C ILE A 342 -2.02 2.99 10.13
N SER A 343 -3.11 2.90 9.38
CA SER A 343 -3.36 1.80 8.44
C SER A 343 -2.73 2.13 7.11
N VAL A 344 -1.78 1.31 6.63
CA VAL A 344 -1.12 1.53 5.35
C VAL A 344 -1.53 0.43 4.39
N LEU A 345 -2.15 0.79 3.27
CA LEU A 345 -2.44 -0.16 2.20
C LEU A 345 -1.14 -0.53 1.50
N THR A 346 -0.85 -1.83 1.42
CA THR A 346 0.36 -2.34 0.74
C THR A 346 0.06 -3.11 -0.54
N GLU A 347 -1.22 -3.19 -0.93
CA GLU A 347 -1.66 -3.88 -2.14
C GLU A 347 -1.41 -2.98 -3.39
N PRO A 348 -0.61 -3.43 -4.39
CA PRO A 348 -0.18 -2.57 -5.49
C PRO A 348 -1.21 -2.26 -6.58
N GLU A 349 -2.12 -3.16 -6.91
CA GLU A 349 -2.93 -3.01 -8.13
C GLU A 349 -4.21 -2.22 -7.94
N TRP A 350 -4.98 -2.54 -6.90
CA TRP A 350 -6.28 -1.95 -6.63
C TRP A 350 -6.17 -0.76 -5.67
N PHE A 351 -5.23 -0.82 -4.73
CA PHE A 351 -5.04 0.24 -3.73
C PHE A 351 -3.86 1.17 -4.03
N LYS A 352 -3.01 0.82 -5.01
CA LYS A 352 -1.80 1.57 -5.39
C LYS A 352 -0.86 1.81 -4.20
N GLY A 353 -0.78 0.83 -3.30
CA GLY A 353 0.10 0.82 -2.15
C GLY A 353 1.34 -0.06 -2.37
N SER A 354 2.24 -0.06 -1.41
CA SER A 354 3.43 -0.92 -1.44
C SER A 354 3.95 -1.20 -0.02
N LEU A 355 4.76 -2.24 0.13
CA LEU A 355 5.47 -2.48 1.39
C LEU A 355 6.42 -1.32 1.73
N GLU A 356 6.96 -0.65 0.70
CA GLU A 356 7.85 0.49 0.87
C GLU A 356 7.13 1.72 1.43
N ASP A 357 5.86 1.92 1.07
CA ASP A 357 5.01 2.94 1.70
C ASP A 357 4.88 2.71 3.21
N MET A 358 4.73 1.45 3.63
CA MET A 358 4.64 1.09 5.04
C MET A 358 5.97 1.31 5.78
N ARG A 359 7.10 0.93 5.17
CA ARG A 359 8.44 1.20 5.76
C ARG A 359 8.65 2.69 5.96
N ASN A 360 8.33 3.50 4.96
CA ASN A 360 8.48 4.95 5.02
C ASN A 360 7.50 5.59 6.02
N ALA A 361 6.25 5.12 6.07
CA ALA A 361 5.28 5.53 7.09
C ALA A 361 5.74 5.19 8.51
N ARG A 362 6.32 4.00 8.71
CA ARG A 362 6.90 3.59 10.00
C ARG A 362 8.05 4.51 10.38
N ALA A 363 9.04 4.67 9.50
CA ALA A 363 10.20 5.52 9.74
C ALA A 363 9.82 6.98 10.05
N ALA A 364 8.79 7.52 9.39
CA ALA A 364 8.32 8.89 9.61
C ALA A 364 7.73 9.14 11.02
N VAL A 365 7.35 8.07 11.73
CA VAL A 365 6.78 8.16 13.09
C VAL A 365 7.68 7.58 14.17
N ASP A 366 8.86 7.04 13.83
CA ASP A 366 9.82 6.46 14.80
C ASP A 366 10.22 7.40 15.93
N GLY A 367 10.39 8.69 15.62
CA GLY A 367 10.82 9.68 16.60
C GLY A 367 9.72 10.25 17.49
N LEU A 368 8.46 9.83 17.37
CA LEU A 368 7.36 10.42 18.14
C LEU A 368 7.21 9.72 19.50
N THR A 369 7.04 10.49 20.58
CA THR A 369 7.02 9.98 21.96
C THR A 369 5.87 9.03 22.29
N ASN A 370 4.71 9.23 21.64
CA ASN A 370 3.56 8.32 21.70
C ASN A 370 3.12 7.90 20.29
N ARG A 371 4.08 7.43 19.48
CA ARG A 371 3.84 7.09 18.08
C ARG A 371 2.61 6.17 17.90
N PRO A 372 1.85 6.31 16.81
CA PRO A 372 0.81 5.34 16.47
C PRO A 372 1.39 3.96 16.16
N ALA A 373 0.56 2.93 16.32
CA ALA A 373 0.84 1.61 15.79
C ALA A 373 0.73 1.61 14.25
N ILE A 374 1.56 0.84 13.55
CA ILE A 374 1.48 0.64 12.10
C ILE A 374 0.73 -0.66 11.80
N LEU A 375 -0.40 -0.53 11.10
CA LEU A 375 -1.20 -1.64 10.59
C LEU A 375 -0.87 -1.86 9.12
N ARG A 376 -0.37 -3.05 8.77
CA ARG A 376 -0.33 -3.51 7.36
C ARG A 376 -1.73 -3.89 6.94
N LYS A 377 -2.34 -3.09 6.06
CA LYS A 377 -3.65 -3.37 5.47
C LYS A 377 -3.47 -4.04 4.12
N GLU A 378 -3.65 -5.36 4.10
CA GLU A 378 -3.48 -6.19 2.90
C GLU A 378 -4.37 -7.44 2.98
N PHE A 379 -4.41 -8.23 1.90
CA PHE A 379 -5.04 -9.54 1.82
C PHE A 379 -4.02 -10.61 2.21
N ILE A 380 -3.91 -10.90 3.51
CA ILE A 380 -2.94 -11.86 4.05
C ILE A 380 -3.50 -13.28 4.04
N PHE A 381 -2.76 -14.22 3.44
CA PHE A 381 -3.10 -15.65 3.35
C PHE A 381 -1.90 -16.59 3.52
N ASP A 382 -0.71 -16.05 3.75
CA ASP A 382 0.53 -16.80 3.93
C ASP A 382 1.33 -16.17 5.10
N GLU A 383 1.94 -17.02 5.94
CA GLU A 383 2.81 -16.61 7.05
C GLU A 383 3.98 -15.75 6.56
N TYR A 384 4.43 -16.00 5.32
CA TYR A 384 5.40 -15.17 4.61
C TYR A 384 5.04 -13.68 4.66
N GLN A 385 3.77 -13.32 4.40
CA GLN A 385 3.33 -11.92 4.39
C GLN A 385 3.36 -11.31 5.80
N ILE A 386 3.11 -12.10 6.84
CA ILE A 386 3.14 -11.64 8.24
C ILE A 386 4.59 -11.41 8.68
N LEU A 387 5.51 -12.32 8.36
CA LEU A 387 6.93 -12.16 8.66
C LEU A 387 7.51 -10.95 7.92
N GLU A 388 7.19 -10.82 6.62
CA GLU A 388 7.56 -9.66 5.81
C GLU A 388 7.02 -8.36 6.41
N ALA A 389 5.78 -8.35 6.93
CA ALA A 389 5.19 -7.19 7.58
C ALA A 389 5.98 -6.81 8.85
N ARG A 390 6.28 -7.80 9.70
CA ARG A 390 7.01 -7.60 10.95
C ARG A 390 8.40 -7.01 10.70
N LEU A 391 9.13 -7.55 9.74
CA LEU A 391 10.46 -7.09 9.34
C LEU A 391 10.43 -5.70 8.71
N ALA A 392 9.35 -5.35 8.01
CA ALA A 392 9.13 -4.01 7.47
C ALA A 392 8.61 -3.01 8.52
N GLY A 393 8.44 -3.43 9.79
CA GLY A 393 8.09 -2.56 10.90
C GLY A 393 6.60 -2.43 11.20
N ALA A 394 5.75 -3.33 10.71
CA ALA A 394 4.37 -3.41 11.16
C ALA A 394 4.30 -3.78 12.65
N ASP A 395 3.38 -3.13 13.38
CA ASP A 395 3.02 -3.48 14.76
C ASP A 395 1.83 -4.46 14.79
N THR A 396 1.01 -4.47 13.73
CA THR A 396 -0.13 -5.35 13.56
C THR A 396 -0.44 -5.57 12.07
N VAL A 397 -1.23 -6.60 11.79
CA VAL A 397 -1.66 -6.99 10.44
C VAL A 397 -3.16 -7.23 10.39
N LEU A 398 -3.76 -7.09 9.20
CA LEU A 398 -5.16 -7.41 8.96
C LEU A 398 -5.34 -8.90 8.63
N LEU A 399 -6.28 -9.58 9.30
CA LEU A 399 -6.77 -10.90 8.90
C LEU A 399 -8.26 -10.82 8.57
N ILE A 400 -8.63 -11.15 7.33
CA ILE A 400 -10.02 -11.05 6.85
C ILE A 400 -10.67 -12.43 6.95
N VAL A 401 -11.62 -12.62 7.87
CA VAL A 401 -12.25 -13.93 8.13
C VAL A 401 -12.92 -14.47 6.88
N LYS A 402 -13.61 -13.62 6.12
CA LYS A 402 -14.33 -13.99 4.90
C LYS A 402 -13.46 -14.65 3.81
N MET A 403 -12.16 -14.39 3.81
CA MET A 403 -11.21 -14.85 2.79
C MET A 403 -10.47 -16.12 3.20
N LEU A 404 -10.51 -16.50 4.49
CA LEU A 404 -9.66 -17.52 5.07
C LEU A 404 -10.51 -18.70 5.53
N SER A 405 -10.03 -19.92 5.27
CA SER A 405 -10.59 -21.10 5.94
C SER A 405 -10.29 -21.02 7.44
N ASP A 406 -11.12 -21.66 8.26
CA ASP A 406 -10.98 -21.65 9.72
C ASP A 406 -9.57 -22.10 10.16
N ASP A 407 -9.05 -23.19 9.56
CA ASP A 407 -7.69 -23.71 9.83
C ASP A 407 -6.59 -22.69 9.45
N LEU A 408 -6.75 -22.03 8.30
CA LEU A 408 -5.76 -21.05 7.84
C LEU A 408 -5.79 -19.79 8.69
N LEU A 409 -6.99 -19.32 9.06
CA LEU A 409 -7.18 -18.18 9.94
C LEU A 409 -6.54 -18.44 11.31
N GLU A 410 -6.79 -19.60 11.92
CA GLU A 410 -6.19 -19.97 13.21
C GLU A 410 -4.66 -20.03 13.12
N ARG A 411 -4.14 -20.64 12.06
CA ARG A 411 -2.68 -20.73 11.81
C ARG A 411 -2.04 -19.34 11.69
N LEU A 412 -2.61 -18.46 10.86
CA LEU A 412 -2.10 -17.11 10.65
C LEU A 412 -2.20 -16.25 11.93
N TYR A 413 -3.30 -16.37 12.68
CA TYR A 413 -3.48 -15.68 13.95
C TYR A 413 -2.40 -16.10 14.96
N LYS A 414 -2.19 -17.41 15.16
CA LYS A 414 -1.13 -17.95 16.04
C LYS A 414 0.27 -17.53 15.59
N TYR A 415 0.53 -17.56 14.29
CA TYR A 415 1.82 -17.12 13.75
C TYR A 415 2.08 -15.64 14.03
N SER A 416 1.08 -14.77 13.85
CA SER A 416 1.20 -13.35 14.20
C SER A 416 1.50 -13.14 15.69
N LEU A 417 0.83 -13.88 16.57
CA LEU A 417 1.09 -13.83 18.01
C LEU A 417 2.52 -14.30 18.37
N SER A 418 3.06 -15.29 17.65
CA SER A 418 4.45 -15.74 17.84
C SER A 418 5.49 -14.66 17.50
N LEU A 419 5.09 -13.65 16.71
CA LEU A 419 5.88 -12.46 16.39
C LEU A 419 5.51 -11.25 17.26
N SER A 420 4.74 -11.47 18.34
CA SER A 420 4.22 -10.47 19.27
C SER A 420 3.28 -9.43 18.62
N MET A 421 2.66 -9.75 17.48
CA MET A 421 1.70 -8.88 16.80
C MET A 421 0.28 -9.41 17.01
N GLU A 422 -0.55 -8.67 17.76
CA GLU A 422 -1.99 -8.92 17.84
C GLU A 422 -2.67 -8.46 16.52
N PRO A 423 -3.27 -9.37 15.73
CA PRO A 423 -3.93 -9.00 14.48
C PRO A 423 -5.22 -8.18 14.68
N LEU A 424 -5.52 -7.31 13.72
CA LEU A 424 -6.89 -6.83 13.50
C LEU A 424 -7.67 -7.90 12.73
N VAL A 425 -8.57 -8.60 13.40
CA VAL A 425 -9.43 -9.62 12.76
C VAL A 425 -10.69 -8.94 12.21
N GLU A 426 -10.80 -8.89 10.88
CA GLU A 426 -11.91 -8.24 10.18
C GLU A 426 -13.07 -9.21 9.91
N VAL A 427 -14.27 -8.80 10.31
CA VAL A 427 -15.54 -9.52 10.15
C VAL A 427 -16.61 -8.62 9.52
N SER A 428 -17.60 -9.24 8.89
CA SER A 428 -18.73 -8.56 8.23
C SER A 428 -20.09 -9.18 8.57
N SER A 429 -20.13 -10.24 9.38
CA SER A 429 -21.36 -10.95 9.75
C SER A 429 -21.26 -11.59 11.15
N ALA A 430 -22.40 -12.02 11.70
CA ALA A 430 -22.45 -12.72 12.99
C ALA A 430 -21.74 -14.09 12.95
N GLU A 431 -21.75 -14.77 11.81
CA GLU A 431 -21.02 -16.01 11.61
C GLU A 431 -19.51 -15.77 11.68
N GLU A 432 -19.02 -14.77 10.95
CA GLU A 432 -17.61 -14.38 10.97
C GLU A 432 -17.16 -13.89 12.36
N MET A 433 -18.02 -13.12 13.06
CA MET A 433 -17.80 -12.72 14.44
C MET A 433 -17.62 -13.94 15.35
N THR A 434 -18.47 -14.96 15.22
CA THR A 434 -18.35 -16.20 16.01
C THR A 434 -17.00 -16.89 15.77
N LYS A 435 -16.49 -16.88 14.55
CA LYS A 435 -15.16 -17.43 14.23
C LYS A 435 -14.04 -16.60 14.87
N ALA A 436 -14.11 -15.27 14.78
CA ALA A 436 -13.13 -14.39 15.42
C ALA A 436 -13.10 -14.55 16.95
N LEU A 437 -14.26 -14.72 17.58
CA LEU A 437 -14.36 -14.95 19.03
C LEU A 437 -13.76 -16.30 19.46
N LYS A 438 -13.89 -17.35 18.64
CA LYS A 438 -13.26 -18.66 18.91
C LYS A 438 -11.73 -18.58 18.94
N LEU A 439 -11.12 -17.63 18.24
CA LEU A 439 -9.68 -17.39 18.28
C LEU A 439 -9.22 -16.69 19.57
N ASN A 440 -10.16 -16.17 20.36
CA ASN A 440 -9.90 -15.22 21.44
C ASN A 440 -9.20 -13.94 20.94
N ALA A 441 -9.59 -13.46 19.75
CA ALA A 441 -9.05 -12.23 19.18
C ALA A 441 -9.27 -11.03 20.11
N LYS A 442 -8.21 -10.29 20.43
CA LYS A 442 -8.29 -9.10 21.30
C LYS A 442 -8.74 -7.87 20.55
N VAL A 443 -8.56 -7.83 19.23
CA VAL A 443 -8.98 -6.72 18.38
C VAL A 443 -9.78 -7.24 17.18
N ILE A 444 -11.05 -6.85 17.11
CA ILE A 444 -11.98 -7.24 16.04
C ILE A 444 -12.48 -5.99 15.35
N GLY A 445 -12.37 -5.95 14.03
CA GLY A 445 -12.88 -4.88 13.19
C GLY A 445 -14.14 -5.32 12.44
N VAL A 446 -15.22 -4.55 12.55
CA VAL A 446 -16.44 -4.78 11.76
C VAL A 446 -16.41 -3.93 10.52
N ASN A 447 -16.35 -4.57 9.35
CA ASN A 447 -16.41 -3.87 8.08
C ASN A 447 -17.86 -3.57 7.71
N ASN A 448 -18.23 -2.30 7.87
CA ASN A 448 -19.56 -1.80 7.46
C ASN A 448 -19.72 -1.75 5.94
N ARG A 449 -18.64 -2.01 5.18
CA ARG A 449 -18.71 -2.17 3.73
C ARG A 449 -18.78 -3.64 3.37
N ASP A 450 -19.82 -4.03 2.65
CA ASP A 450 -19.90 -5.37 2.09
C ASP A 450 -18.78 -5.57 1.06
N LEU A 451 -17.95 -6.60 1.26
CA LEU A 451 -16.75 -6.84 0.46
C LEU A 451 -17.04 -7.39 -0.94
N HIS A 452 -18.30 -7.75 -1.26
CA HIS A 452 -18.69 -8.18 -2.60
C HIS A 452 -19.28 -7.04 -3.43
N SER A 453 -20.19 -6.24 -2.84
CA SER A 453 -20.95 -5.16 -3.49
C SER A 453 -20.40 -3.76 -3.22
N PHE A 454 -19.51 -3.60 -2.23
CA PHE A 454 -18.95 -2.34 -1.75
C PHE A 454 -19.99 -1.35 -1.20
N ASN A 455 -21.23 -1.79 -0.99
CA ASN A 455 -22.26 -1.00 -0.32
C ASN A 455 -21.91 -0.84 1.17
N VAL A 456 -22.21 0.33 1.72
CA VAL A 456 -21.92 0.66 3.13
C VAL A 456 -23.21 0.63 3.92
N ASP A 457 -23.26 -0.22 4.94
CA ASP A 457 -24.30 -0.24 5.97
C ASP A 457 -23.69 -0.01 7.36
N LEU A 458 -23.82 1.22 7.85
CA LEU A 458 -23.36 1.63 9.18
C LEU A 458 -24.11 0.92 10.33
N GLY A 459 -25.18 0.19 10.04
CA GLY A 459 -25.89 -0.69 10.99
C GLY A 459 -25.19 -2.01 11.29
N THR A 460 -24.24 -2.42 10.46
CA THR A 460 -23.54 -3.71 10.62
C THR A 460 -22.84 -3.79 11.97
N THR A 461 -22.04 -2.77 12.33
CA THR A 461 -21.37 -2.72 13.64
C THR A 461 -22.37 -2.73 14.80
N SER A 462 -23.42 -1.91 14.72
CA SER A 462 -24.47 -1.84 15.75
C SER A 462 -25.14 -3.20 15.98
N SER A 463 -25.31 -4.01 14.93
CA SER A 463 -25.94 -5.33 15.03
C SER A 463 -25.07 -6.39 15.71
N LEU A 464 -23.74 -6.23 15.67
CA LEU A 464 -22.78 -7.23 16.15
C LEU A 464 -22.22 -6.93 17.54
N VAL A 465 -22.36 -5.70 18.05
CA VAL A 465 -21.73 -5.28 19.31
C VAL A 465 -22.12 -6.13 20.51
N SER A 466 -23.38 -6.61 20.55
CA SER A 466 -23.88 -7.47 21.64
C SER A 466 -23.18 -8.83 21.76
N MET A 467 -22.48 -9.27 20.71
CA MET A 467 -21.72 -10.52 20.70
C MET A 467 -20.31 -10.35 21.28
N VAL A 468 -19.81 -9.12 21.39
CA VAL A 468 -18.40 -8.84 21.65
C VAL A 468 -18.13 -8.82 23.16
N PRO A 469 -17.17 -9.63 23.67
CA PRO A 469 -16.76 -9.58 25.06
C PRO A 469 -16.22 -8.21 25.47
N LYS A 470 -16.38 -7.83 26.74
CA LYS A 470 -15.94 -6.52 27.26
C LYS A 470 -14.44 -6.26 27.09
N ASP A 471 -13.62 -7.30 27.14
CA ASP A 471 -12.16 -7.17 27.04
C ASP A 471 -11.66 -7.07 25.60
N THR A 472 -12.51 -7.38 24.61
CA THR A 472 -12.21 -7.31 23.18
C THR A 472 -12.44 -5.89 22.66
N ILE A 473 -11.42 -5.34 22.00
CA ILE A 473 -11.48 -4.04 21.36
C ILE A 473 -12.25 -4.18 20.04
N LEU A 474 -13.41 -3.53 19.98
CA LEU A 474 -14.25 -3.46 18.78
C LEU A 474 -13.94 -2.21 17.96
N ILE A 475 -13.66 -2.37 16.67
CA ILE A 475 -13.36 -1.28 15.74
C ILE A 475 -14.44 -1.21 14.65
N ALA A 476 -15.04 -0.03 14.43
CA ALA A 476 -15.89 0.20 13.27
C ALA A 476 -15.05 0.58 12.05
N LEU A 477 -15.18 -0.15 10.94
CA LEU A 477 -14.42 0.08 9.72
C LEU A 477 -15.36 0.56 8.60
N SER A 478 -14.85 1.42 7.72
CA SER A 478 -15.54 1.93 6.53
C SER A 478 -16.73 2.85 6.80
N GLY A 479 -16.99 3.79 5.88
CA GLY A 479 -18.21 4.59 5.85
C GLY A 479 -18.24 5.82 6.76
N ILE A 480 -17.18 6.06 7.55
CA ILE A 480 -17.10 7.19 8.47
C ILE A 480 -16.63 8.46 7.74
N SER A 481 -17.43 9.51 7.79
CA SER A 481 -17.19 10.76 7.06
C SER A 481 -17.42 12.02 7.89
N GLU A 482 -18.27 11.95 8.90
CA GLU A 482 -18.62 13.08 9.76
C GLU A 482 -18.71 12.68 11.24
N ARG A 483 -18.70 13.69 12.14
CA ARG A 483 -18.75 13.48 13.59
C ARG A 483 -19.92 12.60 14.03
N LYS A 484 -21.08 12.79 13.40
CA LYS A 484 -22.30 12.03 13.68
C LYS A 484 -22.11 10.51 13.50
N ASP A 485 -21.25 10.10 12.56
CA ASP A 485 -20.91 8.69 12.36
C ASP A 485 -20.13 8.14 13.56
N VAL A 486 -19.18 8.92 14.09
CA VAL A 486 -18.38 8.56 15.27
C VAL A 486 -19.26 8.50 16.52
N GLU A 487 -20.14 9.48 16.74
CA GLU A 487 -21.09 9.52 17.86
C GLU A 487 -22.04 8.33 17.89
N ARG A 488 -22.36 7.77 16.72
CA ARG A 488 -23.13 6.52 16.64
C ARG A 488 -22.33 5.37 17.25
N TYR A 489 -21.08 5.19 16.83
CA TYR A 489 -20.25 4.08 17.32
C TYR A 489 -19.81 4.25 18.77
N GLU A 490 -19.66 5.48 19.26
CA GLU A 490 -19.50 5.76 20.69
C GLU A 490 -20.71 5.25 21.50
N ARG A 491 -21.94 5.53 21.04
CA ARG A 491 -23.17 5.04 21.68
C ARG A 491 -23.32 3.52 21.60
N ASP A 492 -22.86 2.92 20.52
CA ASP A 492 -22.89 1.47 20.34
C ASP A 492 -21.84 0.75 21.21
N GLY A 493 -20.87 1.47 21.79
CA GLY A 493 -19.81 0.89 22.61
C GLY A 493 -18.62 0.36 21.81
N ALA A 494 -18.40 0.86 20.59
CA ALA A 494 -17.14 0.65 19.89
C ALA A 494 -15.99 1.32 20.66
N HIS A 495 -14.77 0.86 20.43
CA HIS A 495 -13.56 1.38 21.06
C HIS A 495 -12.71 2.21 20.09
N ALA A 496 -12.85 1.96 18.79
CA ALA A 496 -12.09 2.63 17.76
C ALA A 496 -12.86 2.74 16.44
N VAL A 497 -12.38 3.63 15.56
CA VAL A 497 -12.84 3.77 14.17
C VAL A 497 -11.66 3.74 13.21
N LEU A 498 -11.83 3.09 12.05
CA LEU A 498 -10.89 3.17 10.94
C LEU A 498 -11.45 4.07 9.84
N VAL A 499 -10.75 5.17 9.59
CA VAL A 499 -11.17 6.22 8.66
C VAL A 499 -10.12 6.33 7.56
N GLY A 500 -10.56 6.36 6.30
CA GLY A 500 -9.66 6.41 5.14
C GLY A 500 -10.09 7.44 4.11
N GLU A 501 -11.15 7.16 3.36
CA GLU A 501 -11.55 8.00 2.21
C GLU A 501 -11.76 9.48 2.59
N SER A 502 -12.49 9.76 3.67
CA SER A 502 -12.75 11.11 4.14
C SER A 502 -11.48 11.83 4.61
N LEU A 503 -10.56 11.11 5.27
CA LEU A 503 -9.25 11.65 5.68
C LEU A 503 -8.33 11.94 4.50
N MET A 504 -8.36 11.11 3.46
CA MET A 504 -7.58 11.34 2.24
C MET A 504 -8.09 12.57 1.49
N ARG A 505 -9.40 12.86 1.54
CA ARG A 505 -10.00 14.06 0.94
C ARG A 505 -9.75 15.34 1.73
N ALA A 506 -9.37 15.25 3.01
CA ALA A 506 -9.01 16.41 3.83
C ALA A 506 -7.69 17.08 3.38
N GLY A 507 -6.95 16.45 2.45
CA GLY A 507 -5.75 17.01 1.83
C GLY A 507 -4.60 17.20 2.82
N GLU A 508 -3.88 18.31 2.66
CA GLU A 508 -2.60 18.52 3.35
C GLU A 508 -2.69 18.87 4.83
N LYS A 509 -3.87 19.29 5.30
CA LYS A 509 -4.12 19.70 6.70
C LYS A 509 -5.21 18.83 7.31
N PRO A 510 -4.92 17.56 7.68
CA PRO A 510 -5.94 16.67 8.22
C PRO A 510 -6.34 17.00 9.66
N LYS A 511 -5.51 17.75 10.42
CA LYS A 511 -5.74 18.05 11.84
C LYS A 511 -7.12 18.68 12.13
N PRO A 512 -7.55 19.77 11.48
CA PRO A 512 -8.87 20.36 11.76
C PRO A 512 -10.02 19.41 11.45
N PHE A 513 -9.86 18.57 10.42
CA PHE A 513 -10.86 17.57 10.07
C PHE A 513 -10.91 16.45 11.12
N ILE A 514 -9.76 15.94 11.57
CA ILE A 514 -9.68 14.92 12.63
C ILE A 514 -10.23 15.46 13.94
N GLU A 515 -9.89 16.69 14.33
CA GLU A 515 -10.43 17.31 15.55
C GLU A 515 -11.94 17.45 15.48
N LYS A 516 -12.48 17.93 14.35
CA LYS A 516 -13.93 18.00 14.13
C LYS A 516 -14.59 16.61 14.17
N LEU A 517 -13.92 15.59 13.65
CA LEU A 517 -14.44 14.22 13.58
C LEU A 517 -14.41 13.50 14.94
N MET A 518 -13.37 13.70 15.73
CA MET A 518 -13.07 12.89 16.92
C MET A 518 -13.39 13.57 18.25
N SER A 519 -13.50 14.90 18.29
CA SER A 519 -13.73 15.63 19.55
C SER A 519 -15.21 15.65 19.94
N SER A 520 -15.49 15.49 21.23
CA SER A 520 -16.83 15.62 21.82
C SER A 520 -17.06 17.06 22.29
N GLY A 521 -17.68 17.92 21.47
CA GLY A 521 -18.00 19.30 21.84
C GLY A 521 -16.80 20.28 21.74
N SER A 522 -16.81 21.35 22.55
CA SER A 522 -15.83 22.44 22.52
C SER A 522 -14.43 22.09 23.03
N SER A 523 -14.23 20.89 23.57
CA SER A 523 -12.93 20.40 24.03
C SER A 523 -12.23 19.67 22.88
N GLY A 524 -11.34 20.38 22.19
CA GLY A 524 -10.41 19.78 21.23
C GLY A 524 -9.45 18.81 21.90
N ALA A 525 -8.55 18.20 21.12
CA ALA A 525 -7.46 17.40 21.68
C ALA A 525 -6.69 18.25 22.73
N PRO A 526 -6.27 17.67 23.87
CA PRO A 526 -5.55 18.42 24.89
C PRO A 526 -4.35 19.13 24.28
N GLU A 527 -4.28 20.45 24.46
CA GLU A 527 -3.20 21.26 23.91
C GLU A 527 -1.94 21.14 24.77
N ILE A 528 -0.81 21.05 24.09
CA ILE A 528 0.50 21.05 24.75
C ILE A 528 0.75 22.49 25.24
N PRO A 529 1.05 22.70 26.55
CA PRO A 529 1.32 24.03 27.10
C PRO A 529 2.33 24.82 26.28
N GLN A 530 2.05 26.11 26.09
CA GLN A 530 2.87 27.00 25.27
C GLN A 530 4.30 27.11 25.83
N LYS A 531 5.28 27.03 24.91
CA LYS A 531 6.70 26.87 25.17
C LYS A 531 7.36 28.17 25.66
N LYS A 532 8.25 28.07 26.65
CA LYS A 532 9.24 29.12 26.96
C LYS A 532 10.52 28.89 26.15
N LEU A 533 11.08 29.94 25.55
CA LEU A 533 12.36 29.87 24.85
C LEU A 533 13.48 29.50 25.82
N LEU A 534 14.24 28.45 25.51
CA LEU A 534 15.38 28.03 26.32
C LEU A 534 16.52 29.05 26.19
N VAL A 535 17.18 29.35 27.31
CA VAL A 535 18.36 30.22 27.33
C VAL A 535 19.57 29.45 27.82
N LYS A 536 20.63 29.42 27.02
CA LYS A 536 21.92 28.81 27.35
C LYS A 536 23.03 29.87 27.47
N ILE A 537 23.79 29.80 28.56
CA ILE A 537 25.00 30.61 28.77
C ILE A 537 26.23 29.71 28.65
N CYS A 538 26.91 29.73 27.52
CA CYS A 538 28.05 28.87 27.20
C CYS A 538 29.40 29.53 27.54
N GLY A 539 30.46 28.76 27.76
CA GLY A 539 31.79 29.29 28.05
C GLY A 539 31.95 29.80 29.48
N THR A 540 31.15 29.29 30.42
CA THR A 540 31.24 29.65 31.83
C THR A 540 32.44 28.97 32.48
N ARG A 541 33.24 29.72 33.25
CA ARG A 541 34.50 29.24 33.84
C ARG A 541 34.57 29.39 35.36
N THR A 542 33.58 30.02 35.97
CA THR A 542 33.52 30.29 37.41
C THR A 542 32.16 29.92 37.98
N THR A 543 32.14 29.54 39.25
CA THR A 543 30.91 29.24 40.00
C THR A 543 30.02 30.48 40.12
N GLU A 544 30.61 31.66 40.27
CA GLU A 544 29.88 32.94 40.36
C GLU A 544 29.06 33.23 39.10
N ALA A 545 29.68 33.13 37.92
CA ALA A 545 28.96 33.35 36.66
C ALA A 545 27.86 32.31 36.42
N ALA A 546 28.11 31.05 36.81
CA ALA A 546 27.12 29.98 36.74
C ALA A 546 25.91 30.24 37.65
N LYS A 547 26.17 30.66 38.89
CA LYS A 547 25.15 31.03 39.88
C LYS A 547 24.29 32.20 39.37
N ILE A 548 24.91 33.26 38.87
CA ILE A 548 24.20 34.42 38.32
C ILE A 548 23.29 34.02 37.16
N ALA A 549 23.78 33.18 36.23
CA ALA A 549 22.97 32.66 35.14
C ALA A 549 21.75 31.87 35.67
N ALA A 550 21.96 31.02 36.67
CA ALA A 550 20.89 30.22 37.29
C ALA A 550 19.84 31.08 38.00
N GLU A 551 20.26 32.02 38.86
CA GLU A 551 19.37 32.91 39.62
C GLU A 551 18.51 33.82 38.72
N HIS A 552 18.96 34.09 37.49
CA HIS A 552 18.20 34.87 36.50
C HIS A 552 17.43 33.98 35.52
N GLY A 553 17.47 32.67 35.71
CA GLY A 553 16.57 31.73 35.08
C GLY A 553 17.10 31.12 33.79
N ALA A 554 18.41 31.14 33.51
CA ALA A 554 18.98 30.37 32.41
C ALA A 554 18.63 28.88 32.55
N ASP A 555 18.33 28.22 31.44
CA ASP A 555 17.95 26.80 31.45
C ASP A 555 19.20 25.90 31.40
N LEU A 556 20.24 26.37 30.71
CA LEU A 556 21.47 25.63 30.47
C LEU A 556 22.70 26.52 30.74
N VAL A 557 23.74 25.95 31.35
CA VAL A 557 25.07 26.57 31.46
C VAL A 557 26.09 25.64 30.80
N GLY A 558 26.84 26.16 29.83
CA GLY A 558 27.84 25.40 29.09
C GLY A 558 29.26 25.63 29.61
N VAL A 559 29.98 24.55 29.86
CA VAL A 559 31.43 24.55 30.16
C VAL A 559 32.19 23.97 28.96
N ILE A 560 33.26 24.63 28.54
CA ILE A 560 34.08 24.16 27.41
C ILE A 560 35.12 23.19 27.94
N LEU A 561 35.10 21.95 27.44
CA LEU A 561 36.07 20.90 27.81
C LEU A 561 37.00 20.55 26.63
N VAL A 562 37.08 21.45 25.65
CA VAL A 562 37.89 21.37 24.43
C VAL A 562 39.32 21.80 24.71
N GLU A 563 40.23 20.84 24.72
CA GLU A 563 41.67 21.08 24.88
C GLU A 563 42.18 22.11 23.86
N GLY A 564 42.99 23.07 24.32
CA GLY A 564 43.50 24.17 23.49
C GLY A 564 42.55 25.34 23.28
N SER A 565 41.27 25.25 23.68
CA SER A 565 40.35 26.39 23.65
C SER A 565 40.68 27.41 24.73
N LYS A 566 40.61 28.71 24.41
CA LYS A 566 40.80 29.82 25.36
C LYS A 566 39.83 29.79 26.54
N ARG A 567 38.67 29.13 26.36
CA ARG A 567 37.62 29.00 27.38
C ARG A 567 37.61 27.64 28.06
N CYS A 568 38.58 26.77 27.76
CA CYS A 568 38.66 25.43 28.35
C CYS A 568 38.86 25.51 29.87
N ILE A 569 38.17 24.64 30.60
CA ILE A 569 38.38 24.42 32.04
C ILE A 569 38.69 22.95 32.29
N ASP A 570 39.30 22.65 33.43
CA ASP A 570 39.50 21.28 33.87
C ASP A 570 38.21 20.67 34.46
N LEU A 571 38.22 19.33 34.60
CA LEU A 571 37.07 18.59 35.12
C LEU A 571 36.77 18.91 36.60
N ALA A 572 37.77 19.34 37.37
CA ALA A 572 37.58 19.75 38.77
C ALA A 572 36.76 21.04 38.87
N THR A 573 37.09 22.03 38.05
CA THR A 573 36.34 23.29 37.93
C THR A 573 34.93 23.05 37.39
N ALA A 574 34.79 22.17 36.40
CA ALA A 574 33.47 21.77 35.88
C ALA A 574 32.61 21.11 36.97
N SER A 575 33.21 20.28 37.83
CA SER A 575 32.53 19.65 38.97
C SER A 575 32.05 20.69 40.00
N GLN A 576 32.88 21.68 40.34
CA GLN A 576 32.49 22.78 41.24
C GLN A 576 31.32 23.62 40.67
N ILE A 577 31.32 23.88 39.36
CA ILE A 577 30.21 24.53 38.67
C ILE A 577 28.94 23.67 38.76
N SER A 578 29.06 22.35 38.53
CA SER A 578 27.94 21.40 38.67
C SER A 578 27.30 21.44 40.04
N GLU A 579 28.11 21.39 41.11
CA GLU A 579 27.65 21.48 42.49
C GLU A 579 26.93 22.81 42.74
N THR A 580 27.50 23.92 42.28
CA THR A 580 26.90 25.25 42.39
C THR A 580 25.52 25.31 41.74
N LEU A 581 25.37 24.76 40.52
CA LEU A 581 24.09 24.74 39.81
C LEU A 581 23.04 23.83 40.46
N ARG A 582 23.47 22.76 41.15
CA ARG A 582 22.56 21.83 41.86
C ARG A 582 21.97 22.43 43.12
N ILE A 583 22.70 23.30 43.81
CA ILE A 583 22.26 23.95 45.05
C ILE A 583 21.62 25.33 44.81
N THR A 584 21.80 25.93 43.63
CA THR A 584 21.25 27.24 43.28
C THR A 584 19.84 27.09 42.70
N GLU A 585 18.86 27.77 43.28
CA GLU A 585 17.49 27.79 42.75
C GLU A 585 17.41 28.61 41.45
N LYS A 586 16.74 28.06 40.43
CA LYS A 586 16.58 28.74 39.14
C LYS A 586 15.60 29.91 39.25
N GLY A 587 16.01 31.08 38.76
CA GLY A 587 15.18 32.28 38.70
C GLY A 587 13.83 32.05 38.00
N GLY A 588 12.73 32.37 38.70
CA GLY A 588 11.38 32.16 38.20
C GLY A 588 10.89 30.70 38.29
N ALA A 589 11.53 29.85 39.10
CA ALA A 589 10.98 28.55 39.47
C ALA A 589 9.64 28.72 40.22
N SER A 590 8.60 28.02 39.79
CA SER A 590 7.32 28.00 40.51
C SER A 590 7.37 26.98 41.66
N SER A 591 6.97 27.40 42.86
CA SER A 591 6.82 26.53 44.03
C SER A 591 5.67 25.52 43.89
N THR A 592 4.82 25.67 42.87
CA THR A 592 3.69 24.77 42.55
C THR A 592 3.95 23.89 41.33
N ALA A 593 5.20 23.68 40.92
CA ALA A 593 5.54 22.72 39.88
C ALA A 593 5.24 21.29 40.36
N GLN A 594 3.95 20.92 40.35
CA GLN A 594 3.53 19.53 40.30
C GLN A 594 4.25 18.86 39.14
N GLU A 595 4.71 17.63 39.34
CA GLU A 595 5.02 16.73 38.24
C GLU A 595 3.83 16.80 37.29
N VAL A 596 4.01 17.49 36.16
CA VAL A 596 2.97 17.60 35.15
C VAL A 596 2.73 16.16 34.73
N ASP A 597 1.54 15.65 35.07
CA ASP A 597 1.05 14.35 34.62
C ASP A 597 1.42 14.23 33.15
N SER A 598 2.38 13.34 32.89
CA SER A 598 3.02 13.21 31.60
C SER A 598 1.89 13.03 30.60
N GLY A 599 1.79 13.91 29.61
CA GLY A 599 0.81 13.80 28.52
C GLY A 599 1.10 12.58 27.63
N GLU A 600 1.20 11.39 28.23
CA GLU A 600 1.58 10.09 27.66
C GLU A 600 0.65 9.70 26.51
N THR A 601 -0.56 10.27 26.47
CA THR A 601 -1.56 10.03 25.43
C THR A 601 -1.40 10.93 24.21
N ILE A 602 -0.64 12.03 24.27
CA ILE A 602 -0.49 12.99 23.17
C ILE A 602 0.78 12.73 22.38
N THR A 603 0.64 12.57 21.06
CA THR A 603 1.77 12.47 20.14
C THR A 603 2.41 13.85 19.93
N GLU A 604 3.69 14.00 20.27
CA GLU A 604 4.46 15.25 20.07
C GLU A 604 5.65 15.03 19.11
N ASP A 605 6.08 16.09 18.42
CA ASP A 605 7.34 16.06 17.67
C ASP A 605 8.53 15.85 18.61
N PHE A 606 9.41 14.93 18.24
CA PHE A 606 10.61 14.53 18.97
C PHE A 606 11.40 15.69 19.58
N PHE A 607 11.79 16.66 18.76
CA PHE A 607 12.65 17.75 19.20
C PHE A 607 11.87 18.70 20.12
N LYS A 608 10.60 18.97 19.82
CA LYS A 608 9.75 19.80 20.69
C LYS A 608 9.61 19.20 22.09
N HIS A 609 9.37 17.88 22.16
CA HIS A 609 9.30 17.16 23.42
C HIS A 609 10.58 17.29 24.23
N HIS A 610 11.74 17.02 23.61
CA HIS A 610 13.02 17.07 24.31
C HIS A 610 13.46 18.49 24.70
N LEU A 611 13.22 19.48 23.84
CA LEU A 611 13.46 20.88 24.18
C LEU A 611 12.64 21.30 25.41
N ARG A 612 11.41 20.80 25.56
CA ARG A 612 10.54 21.13 26.69
C ARG A 612 10.91 20.36 27.96
N ASN A 613 11.03 19.05 27.86
CA ASN A 613 11.05 18.14 29.01
C ASN A 613 12.45 17.65 29.39
N THR A 614 13.42 17.71 28.46
CA THR A 614 14.76 17.14 28.66
C THR A 614 15.83 18.22 28.83
N LEU A 615 15.76 19.29 28.04
CA LEU A 615 16.71 20.42 28.10
C LEU A 615 16.26 21.54 29.04
N SER A 616 15.30 21.26 29.91
CA SER A 616 14.87 22.16 30.97
C SER A 616 14.62 21.37 32.25
N HIS A 617 14.83 21.99 33.40
CA HIS A 617 14.47 21.44 34.70
C HIS A 617 13.68 22.48 35.51
N PRO A 618 12.63 22.08 36.26
CA PRO A 618 11.72 23.01 36.92
C PRO A 618 12.41 23.89 37.98
N ARG A 619 13.38 23.33 38.72
CA ARG A 619 13.99 24.00 39.89
C ARG A 619 15.45 24.45 39.73
N ARG A 620 16.17 23.99 38.70
CA ARG A 620 17.61 24.24 38.56
C ARG A 620 18.01 24.40 37.09
N THR A 621 19.18 24.98 36.87
CA THR A 621 19.83 25.06 35.56
C THR A 621 20.64 23.78 35.32
N LEU A 622 20.65 23.28 34.08
CA LEU A 622 21.39 22.08 33.71
C LEU A 622 22.81 22.43 33.25
N LEU A 623 23.78 21.58 33.60
CA LEU A 623 25.16 21.71 33.16
C LEU A 623 25.39 20.99 31.83
N VAL A 624 25.93 21.71 30.85
CA VAL A 624 26.28 21.21 29.51
C VAL A 624 27.80 21.13 29.37
N GLY A 625 28.35 19.95 29.09
CA GLY A 625 29.75 19.81 28.70
C GLY A 625 29.91 19.92 27.18
N VAL A 626 30.75 20.85 26.70
CA VAL A 626 30.99 21.07 25.27
C VAL A 626 32.29 20.38 24.85
N PHE A 627 32.19 19.51 23.84
CA PHE A 627 33.27 18.75 23.25
C PHE A 627 33.37 19.02 21.76
N GLN A 628 34.56 18.86 21.21
CA GLN A 628 34.92 19.01 19.82
C GLN A 628 36.04 18.04 19.45
N ASN A 629 35.65 16.88 18.94
CA ASN A 629 36.52 15.79 18.45
C ASN A 629 37.35 15.06 19.53
N GLN A 630 37.01 15.17 20.81
CA GLN A 630 37.62 14.32 21.83
C GLN A 630 37.11 12.87 21.72
N PRO A 631 37.93 11.88 22.13
CA PRO A 631 37.50 10.48 22.15
C PRO A 631 36.24 10.28 23.04
N LEU A 632 35.34 9.39 22.61
CA LEU A 632 34.13 9.03 23.37
C LEU A 632 34.47 8.63 24.82
N SER A 633 35.59 7.94 25.05
CA SER A 633 36.06 7.56 26.40
C SER A 633 36.29 8.77 27.31
N TYR A 634 36.80 9.88 26.77
CA TYR A 634 36.99 11.13 27.51
C TYR A 634 35.64 11.79 27.84
N ILE A 635 34.71 11.82 26.88
CA ILE A 635 33.36 12.34 27.10
C ILE A 635 32.66 11.58 28.23
N LEU A 636 32.72 10.23 28.21
CA LEU A 636 32.15 9.38 29.25
C LEU A 636 32.83 9.54 30.61
N GLN A 637 34.12 9.85 30.65
CA GLN A 637 34.83 10.19 31.88
C GLN A 637 34.38 11.55 32.43
N ALA A 638 34.28 12.57 31.57
CA ALA A 638 33.85 13.91 31.94
C ALA A 638 32.43 13.93 32.51
N ILE A 639 31.49 13.17 31.91
CA ILE A 639 30.13 13.01 32.44
C ILE A 639 30.17 12.53 33.89
N ARG A 640 30.98 11.51 34.19
CA ARG A 640 31.07 10.92 35.54
C ARG A 640 31.71 11.88 36.55
N ILE A 641 32.79 12.56 36.17
CA ILE A 641 33.56 13.42 37.09
C ILE A 641 32.84 14.74 37.36
N ALA A 642 32.33 15.39 36.32
CA ALA A 642 31.67 16.69 36.43
C ALA A 642 30.15 16.57 36.65
N SER A 643 29.60 15.35 36.69
CA SER A 643 28.15 15.08 36.80
C SER A 643 27.34 15.90 35.78
N LEU A 644 27.78 15.87 34.51
CA LEU A 644 27.16 16.60 33.41
C LEU A 644 25.72 16.15 33.23
N ASP A 645 24.81 17.10 32.98
CA ASP A 645 23.41 16.80 32.70
C ASP A 645 23.16 16.63 31.19
N VAL A 646 23.96 17.29 30.36
CA VAL A 646 23.84 17.31 28.89
C VAL A 646 25.25 17.32 28.28
N VAL A 647 25.41 16.66 27.13
CA VAL A 647 26.61 16.76 26.30
C VAL A 647 26.30 17.58 25.05
N GLN A 648 27.19 18.49 24.68
CA GLN A 648 27.16 19.16 23.39
C GLN A 648 28.33 18.70 22.53
N LEU A 649 28.03 18.07 21.39
CA LEU A 649 29.01 17.71 20.37
C LEU A 649 29.12 18.87 19.38
N HIS A 650 30.31 19.46 19.27
CA HIS A 650 30.59 20.71 18.54
C HIS A 650 31.60 20.48 17.40
N GLY A 651 32.04 19.25 17.15
CA GLY A 651 33.02 18.88 16.14
C GLY A 651 32.40 18.09 14.98
N GLN A 652 33.15 17.08 14.55
CA GLN A 652 32.81 16.12 13.50
C GLN A 652 32.55 14.74 14.12
N GLU A 653 32.09 14.71 15.38
CA GLU A 653 31.73 13.46 16.05
C GLU A 653 30.57 12.77 15.30
N PRO A 654 30.60 11.44 15.16
CA PRO A 654 29.47 10.72 14.57
C PRO A 654 28.20 10.88 15.42
N ILE A 655 27.06 11.18 14.81
CA ILE A 655 25.78 11.37 15.51
C ILE A 655 25.34 10.10 16.28
N GLU A 656 25.80 8.93 15.85
CA GLU A 656 25.54 7.63 16.47
C GLU A 656 26.10 7.53 17.89
N TRP A 657 27.14 8.29 18.21
CA TRP A 657 27.68 8.35 19.57
C TRP A 657 26.65 8.80 20.59
N ALA A 658 25.66 9.58 20.17
CA ALA A 658 24.63 10.03 21.07
C ALA A 658 23.81 8.89 21.68
N LYS A 659 23.74 7.71 21.03
CA LYS A 659 23.14 6.49 21.60
C LYS A 659 23.99 5.84 22.70
N LEU A 660 25.29 6.15 22.74
CA LEU A 660 26.26 5.61 23.70
C LEU A 660 26.51 6.55 24.87
N ILE A 661 26.10 7.82 24.75
CA ILE A 661 26.23 8.84 25.79
C ILE A 661 25.02 8.73 26.73
N PRO A 662 25.22 8.49 28.04
CA PRO A 662 24.12 8.22 28.99
C PRO A 662 23.36 9.47 29.45
N VAL A 663 23.58 10.61 28.79
CA VAL A 663 22.89 11.87 29.05
C VAL A 663 22.45 12.49 27.72
N PRO A 664 21.40 13.33 27.71
CA PRO A 664 20.94 14.02 26.51
C PRO A 664 22.08 14.68 25.72
N VAL A 665 22.04 14.56 24.39
CA VAL A 665 23.04 15.13 23.49
C VAL A 665 22.45 16.24 22.63
N VAL A 666 23.03 17.43 22.71
CA VAL A 666 22.85 18.51 21.73
C VAL A 666 23.96 18.38 20.69
N HIS A 667 23.64 18.48 19.41
CA HIS A 667 24.63 18.40 18.35
C HIS A 667 24.64 19.69 17.55
N VAL A 668 25.83 20.23 17.29
CA VAL A 668 26.00 21.44 16.49
C VAL A 668 25.93 21.10 15.02
N PHE A 669 25.26 21.94 14.24
CA PHE A 669 25.15 21.82 12.79
C PHE A 669 25.32 23.18 12.14
N LYS A 670 25.81 23.17 10.91
CA LYS A 670 25.57 24.26 9.97
C LYS A 670 24.14 24.16 9.42
N PRO A 671 23.49 25.29 9.08
CA PRO A 671 22.23 25.24 8.35
C PRO A 671 22.36 24.37 7.09
N GLY A 672 21.38 23.48 6.89
CA GLY A 672 21.37 22.53 5.76
C GLY A 672 22.31 21.33 5.88
N GLU A 673 23.06 21.18 6.97
CA GLU A 673 23.93 20.01 7.19
C GLU A 673 23.12 18.71 7.33
N ALA A 674 23.63 17.64 6.71
CA ALA A 674 23.01 16.33 6.78
C ALA A 674 22.95 15.83 8.23
N GLY A 675 21.83 15.21 8.60
CA GLY A 675 21.64 14.69 9.96
C GLY A 675 20.96 15.66 10.93
N LEU A 676 20.86 16.96 10.62
CA LEU A 676 20.26 17.97 11.49
C LEU A 676 18.86 17.59 12.00
N GLY A 677 18.02 17.07 11.11
CA GLY A 677 16.63 16.66 11.40
C GLY A 677 16.47 15.18 11.80
N THR A 678 17.55 14.42 11.93
CA THR A 678 17.50 13.00 12.26
C THR A 678 17.14 12.81 13.72
N ARG A 679 16.01 12.15 13.97
CA ARG A 679 15.46 11.94 15.31
C ARG A 679 16.09 10.70 15.96
N GLY A 680 16.08 10.64 17.29
CA GLY A 680 16.58 9.50 18.05
C GLY A 680 18.11 9.40 18.19
N TYR A 681 18.85 10.40 17.69
CA TYR A 681 20.29 10.53 17.94
C TYR A 681 20.56 11.68 18.92
N HIS A 682 20.31 12.93 18.53
CA HIS A 682 20.46 14.11 19.39
C HIS A 682 19.11 14.67 19.83
N VAL A 683 19.02 15.23 21.03
CA VAL A 683 17.78 15.76 21.61
C VAL A 683 17.42 17.16 21.10
N ALA A 684 18.39 17.91 20.58
CA ALA A 684 18.17 19.19 19.89
C ALA A 684 19.35 19.52 18.95
N PRO A 685 19.08 19.98 17.72
CA PRO A 685 20.11 20.57 16.88
C PRO A 685 20.40 22.00 17.37
N LEU A 686 21.68 22.38 17.40
CA LEU A 686 22.15 23.74 17.65
C LEU A 686 22.79 24.29 16.38
N LEU A 687 22.20 25.32 15.79
CA LEU A 687 22.76 26.00 14.63
C LEU A 687 23.87 26.95 15.07
N ASP A 688 25.05 26.83 14.46
CA ASP A 688 26.17 27.78 14.64
C ASP A 688 26.86 28.04 13.29
N ALA A 689 27.42 29.22 13.11
CA ALA A 689 28.07 29.66 11.87
C ALA A 689 29.48 29.05 11.67
N GLY A 690 30.03 28.34 12.66
CA GLY A 690 31.31 27.64 12.55
C GLY A 690 32.04 27.46 13.89
N SER A 691 33.32 27.06 13.83
CA SER A 691 34.15 26.72 15.00
C SER A 691 34.06 27.81 16.08
N GLY A 692 33.44 27.48 17.22
CA GLY A 692 33.04 28.45 18.24
C GLY A 692 34.07 29.53 18.55
N GLY A 693 33.61 30.78 18.62
CA GLY A 693 34.42 31.93 19.05
C GLY A 693 34.92 32.87 17.94
N SER A 694 34.49 32.72 16.69
CA SER A 694 34.82 33.65 15.59
C SER A 694 34.01 34.95 15.59
N GLY A 695 32.86 34.99 16.30
CA GLY A 695 31.94 36.14 16.30
C GLY A 695 31.10 36.30 15.03
N SER A 696 31.18 35.36 14.10
CA SER A 696 30.34 35.34 12.88
C SER A 696 28.88 35.07 13.23
N SER A 697 27.96 35.85 12.66
CA SER A 697 26.52 35.63 12.79
C SER A 697 26.03 34.59 11.79
N LEU A 698 25.04 33.79 12.18
CA LEU A 698 24.28 32.94 11.27
C LEU A 698 23.59 33.77 10.17
N ASP A 699 23.53 33.23 8.95
CA ASP A 699 22.65 33.78 7.92
C ASP A 699 21.19 33.48 8.29
N ILE A 700 20.41 34.54 8.52
CA ILE A 700 19.00 34.43 8.91
C ILE A 700 18.18 33.67 7.87
N SER A 701 18.48 33.81 6.57
CA SER A 701 17.72 33.14 5.53
C SER A 701 17.87 31.62 5.59
N GLU A 702 19.07 31.12 5.91
CA GLU A 702 19.33 29.69 6.09
C GLU A 702 18.71 29.14 7.38
N VAL A 703 18.70 29.94 8.45
CA VAL A 703 18.00 29.62 9.70
C VAL A 703 16.49 29.52 9.46
N GLN A 704 15.90 30.49 8.76
CA GLN A 704 14.48 30.48 8.40
C GLN A 704 14.14 29.23 7.58
N ALA A 705 14.93 28.91 6.55
CA ALA A 705 14.73 27.70 5.75
C ALA A 705 14.77 26.42 6.61
N THR A 706 15.70 26.35 7.58
CA THR A 706 15.79 25.21 8.50
C THR A 706 14.56 25.10 9.40
N LEU A 707 14.12 26.21 10.01
CA LEU A 707 12.95 26.21 10.89
C LEU A 707 11.63 25.98 10.13
N ASP A 708 11.53 26.47 8.90
CA ASP A 708 10.38 26.29 8.01
C ASP A 708 10.24 24.83 7.54
N SER A 709 11.35 24.08 7.44
CA SER A 709 11.33 22.63 7.19
C SER A 709 10.65 21.81 8.31
N GLY A 710 10.30 22.45 9.44
CA GLY A 710 9.63 21.85 10.57
C GLY A 710 10.57 21.11 11.53
N VAL A 711 11.87 21.42 11.50
CA VAL A 711 12.85 20.97 12.49
C VAL A 711 13.11 22.08 13.51
N PRO A 712 12.66 21.92 14.78
CA PRO A 712 13.00 22.85 15.83
C PRO A 712 14.50 22.85 16.14
N ALA A 713 15.11 24.03 16.29
CA ALA A 713 16.54 24.17 16.53
C ALA A 713 16.87 25.28 17.52
N MET A 714 17.96 25.10 18.27
CA MET A 714 18.57 26.17 19.05
C MET A 714 19.49 27.02 18.16
N LEU A 715 19.70 28.29 18.49
CA LEU A 715 20.58 29.19 17.76
C LEU A 715 21.78 29.62 18.61
N ALA A 716 22.98 29.52 18.05
CA ALA A 716 24.24 30.03 18.56
C ALA A 716 24.90 30.95 17.52
N GLY A 717 26.04 31.54 17.89
CA GLY A 717 26.86 32.35 16.97
C GLY A 717 26.47 33.82 16.95
N GLY A 718 27.37 34.70 17.43
CA GLY A 718 27.21 36.15 17.34
C GLY A 718 26.11 36.78 18.21
N LEU A 719 25.41 36.01 19.05
CA LEU A 719 24.33 36.52 19.91
C LEU A 719 24.88 37.40 21.05
N SER A 720 24.14 38.46 21.40
CA SER A 720 24.42 39.38 22.48
C SER A 720 23.11 39.97 23.05
N PRO A 721 23.16 40.65 24.21
CA PRO A 721 21.98 41.36 24.73
C PRO A 721 21.39 42.37 23.75
N ASP A 722 22.19 42.90 22.82
CA ASP A 722 21.79 44.00 21.95
C ASP A 722 21.15 43.51 20.63
N ASN A 723 21.29 42.22 20.28
CA ASN A 723 20.79 41.69 19.00
C ASN A 723 19.80 40.52 19.12
N VAL A 724 19.74 39.83 20.26
CA VAL A 724 18.93 38.60 20.39
C VAL A 724 17.45 38.84 20.12
N LYS A 725 16.94 39.98 20.54
CA LYS A 725 15.54 40.37 20.34
C LYS A 725 15.22 40.62 18.87
N ASP A 726 16.06 41.40 18.18
CA ASP A 726 15.91 41.68 16.74
C ASP A 726 15.99 40.39 15.91
N LEU A 727 16.93 39.50 16.26
CA LEU A 727 17.09 38.20 15.60
C LEU A 727 15.82 37.35 15.70
N ILE A 728 15.22 37.25 16.89
CA ILE A 728 13.97 36.52 17.10
C ILE A 728 12.84 37.12 16.27
N ASN A 729 12.68 38.45 16.30
CA ASN A 729 11.64 39.16 15.55
C ASN A 729 11.77 38.99 14.03
N ARG A 730 13.00 38.87 13.53
CA ARG A 730 13.28 38.64 12.11
C ARG A 730 12.96 37.24 11.61
N LEU A 731 12.63 36.28 12.49
CA LEU A 731 12.23 34.94 12.08
C LEU A 731 10.86 34.90 11.40
N GLY A 732 9.99 35.88 11.66
CA GLY A 732 8.79 36.13 10.85
C GLY A 732 7.72 35.04 10.94
N GLY A 733 7.34 34.60 12.15
CA GLY A 733 6.30 33.59 12.37
C GLY A 733 6.83 32.18 12.62
N LEU A 734 8.15 31.98 12.58
CA LEU A 734 8.83 30.70 12.82
C LEU A 734 9.25 30.52 14.30
N GLU A 735 8.84 31.41 15.20
CA GLU A 735 9.22 31.41 16.62
C GLU A 735 8.77 30.13 17.33
N SER A 736 7.69 29.51 16.87
CA SER A 736 7.19 28.23 17.38
C SER A 736 8.15 27.04 17.16
N ASN A 737 9.06 27.16 16.20
CA ASN A 737 10.13 26.19 15.94
C ASN A 737 11.48 26.65 16.53
N LEU A 738 11.60 27.86 17.06
CA LEU A 738 12.80 28.29 17.75
C LEU A 738 12.95 27.56 19.11
N GLY A 739 13.97 26.72 19.19
CA GLY A 739 14.33 25.85 20.31
C GLY A 739 14.76 26.60 21.56
N GLY A 740 15.70 27.51 21.36
CA GLY A 740 16.45 28.21 22.38
C GLY A 740 17.53 29.09 21.76
N VAL A 741 18.16 29.90 22.58
CA VAL A 741 19.29 30.74 22.20
C VAL A 741 20.49 30.43 23.11
N ASP A 742 21.68 30.38 22.51
CA ASP A 742 22.94 30.08 23.17
C ASP A 742 23.94 31.21 22.97
N VAL A 743 24.40 31.82 24.06
CA VAL A 743 25.37 32.91 24.03
C VAL A 743 26.68 32.52 24.72
N SER A 744 27.79 32.86 24.07
CA SER A 744 29.14 32.77 24.65
C SER A 744 29.77 34.16 24.79
N SER A 745 30.50 34.64 23.78
CA SER A 745 31.29 35.87 23.87
C SER A 745 30.46 37.16 23.99
N GLY A 746 29.20 37.17 23.56
CA GLY A 746 28.34 38.37 23.62
C GLY A 746 27.98 38.81 25.05
N VAL A 747 28.19 37.95 26.04
CA VAL A 747 28.04 38.28 27.47
C VAL A 747 29.37 38.34 28.21
N GLU A 748 30.48 38.54 27.48
CA GLU A 748 31.81 38.74 28.06
C GLU A 748 32.21 40.22 28.05
N THR A 749 33.01 40.63 29.03
CA THR A 749 33.74 41.90 29.09
C THR A 749 35.18 41.58 29.44
N ASN A 750 36.12 42.01 28.61
CA ASN A 750 37.56 41.67 28.73
C ASN A 750 37.84 40.15 28.77
N GLY A 751 37.00 39.35 28.09
CA GLY A 751 37.13 37.89 28.04
C GLY A 751 36.55 37.14 29.23
N GLU A 752 36.05 37.84 30.25
CA GLU A 752 35.36 37.26 31.41
C GLU A 752 33.84 37.42 31.29
N LYS A 753 33.09 36.49 31.89
CA LYS A 753 31.61 36.58 31.93
C LYS A 753 31.18 37.81 32.73
N ASP A 754 30.40 38.67 32.09
CA ASP A 754 29.88 39.90 32.67
C ASP A 754 28.47 39.66 33.25
N PRO A 755 28.30 39.77 34.58
CA PRO A 755 27.01 39.59 35.24
C PRO A 755 25.86 40.37 34.63
N GLU A 756 26.06 41.65 34.33
CA GLU A 756 24.98 42.52 33.85
C GLU A 756 24.60 42.16 32.41
N LYS A 757 25.56 41.76 31.57
CA LYS A 757 25.25 41.27 30.23
C LYS A 757 24.51 39.93 30.28
N ILE A 758 24.83 39.02 31.20
CA ILE A 758 24.09 37.76 31.38
C ILE A 758 22.63 38.05 31.71
N LYS A 759 22.38 38.92 32.71
CA LYS A 759 21.02 39.30 33.13
C LYS A 759 20.24 39.91 31.97
N ARG A 760 20.83 40.89 31.27
CA ARG A 760 20.22 41.55 30.12
C ARG A 760 19.90 40.56 29.00
N PHE A 761 20.83 39.67 28.65
CA PHE A 761 20.60 38.66 27.62
C PHE A 761 19.39 37.77 27.92
N ILE A 762 19.31 37.25 29.15
CA ILE A 762 18.20 36.37 29.57
C ILE A 762 16.87 37.13 29.53
N ALA A 763 16.86 38.39 29.96
CA ALA A 763 15.67 39.23 29.93
C ALA A 763 15.20 39.51 28.49
N GLU A 764 16.11 39.93 27.60
CA GLU A 764 15.80 40.27 26.21
C GLU A 764 15.30 39.04 25.43
N ALA A 765 15.96 37.89 25.59
CA ALA A 765 15.55 36.63 24.95
C ALA A 765 14.15 36.17 25.38
N ARG A 766 13.66 36.61 26.54
CA ARG A 766 12.36 36.21 27.10
C ARG A 766 11.29 37.30 27.00
N SER A 767 11.62 38.47 26.47
CA SER A 767 10.80 39.68 26.60
C SER A 767 9.47 39.69 25.80
N ASP A 768 9.27 38.81 24.81
CA ASP A 768 8.12 38.88 23.90
C ASP A 768 7.23 37.61 23.79
N LEU A 769 7.51 36.54 24.54
CA LEU A 769 6.70 35.31 24.47
C LEU A 769 5.37 35.36 25.25
N SER A 770 5.12 36.43 26.02
CA SER A 770 3.86 36.64 26.76
C SER A 770 2.75 37.30 25.94
N LEU A 771 3.01 37.73 24.70
CA LEU A 771 2.04 38.46 23.85
C LEU A 771 1.44 37.63 22.69
N LEU A 772 1.84 36.37 22.52
CA LEU A 772 1.29 35.45 21.49
C LEU A 772 0.14 34.57 22.02
N GLY A 773 -0.46 34.93 23.16
CA GLY A 773 -1.47 34.13 23.87
C GLY A 773 -2.93 34.52 23.64
N SER A 774 -3.24 35.34 22.64
CA SER A 774 -4.62 35.74 22.36
C SER A 774 -4.84 36.08 20.88
N CYS A 775 -4.95 35.06 20.03
CA CYS A 775 -5.66 35.12 18.76
C CYS A 775 -6.19 33.73 18.39
#